data_AF-A0AAW2EI37-F1
#
_entry.id   AF-A0AAW2EI37-F1
#
_cell.length_a   1.000
_cell.length_b   1.000
_cell.length_c   1.000
_cell.angle_alpha   90.00
_cell.angle_beta   90.00
_cell.angle_gamma   90.00
#
_symmetry.space_group_name_H-M   'P 1'
#
loop_
_entity.id
_entity.type
_entity.pdbx_description
1 polymer ?
#
loop_
_entity_poly.entity_id
_entity_poly.type
_entity_poly.pdbx_seq_one_letter_code
_entity_poly.pdbx_strand_id
1 'polypeptide(L)'
;MLGEIYITTFGYYLALFLIFLLFSFYRDGLVETLRRTRVKFVHCLLPQHNAGCTDNKSLLAVKSNQNEDGVINVPLLRSQIRGSQIIDAVRLHKVGFPKHMALGEFRRRFGLLSSDVNTRPGSPVTDERRAVEDMLLTVDVDPASYRVGQSQIFFRSGALERLEAHRDEKLTGHIILLQARCRGYLARRKLNTLKLQDLAVRCIQRNVRKLMSVREWPWWRLYVKVAPLLNVHRTEDQLKARTEELELLRAKVERLEQERNHLKHDNDKLEAKLSEMTADFAEEHSTSTLAAERIDAETSERLRLERELQDVTEANKSLQQTTERLEMELLYARAADLNGVASDGEEGEDGGVYRQRYEHAIRELEFTKRKMAQQHEDDLEQLVGLKKQLEKKLADAYEEVEEQRQVVGQWKRRVQKLNGEMHDLRLLLEEQTARNNLLEKKQRKFDSETQNLMNDLRQEKAQRERLAREKEIAIAEKFTVEQNLSDARLEIELKEERLRTLTQELEELTFGGKTEEEVAQLKKAKHELEKRAKDQEEELDDLAGQVQLLEQAKLRLEMSIEQQRKEMRKEMQQRDEELEDVRGNAHKKVKALESQLENEHEERTILLREKHELERRLVALEEQDRADRAAEAETMQRLKRDLKRTKALLRDAQTMLERSKGDSTGKAALRQLKNQLEDAECARAVAIKAKQALEQELNETQATLEEAMRQRSEAEERANAANRERSELLSQLEENEEELAEVLKKYRAAVQQVSAEQGQLQEAQVQIAALEAEKSSLKDQLAELTQRLESVEQLGDPTANSLATRRLEFRAKELESKLELEQTTRARLETQIARLKESVDKLQTESALLRTKEQTAQDAARRLQRSLRDARDEASSAISREQEALRARRDIEKSLEAAEAETKVARDDLRLALQRIDDLQSAIQGELDLDCSEEATSENSDSD
;
A
#
# COMPACT_ATOMS: atom_id res chain seq x y z
N MET A 1 -48.10 -36.32 5.27
CA MET A 1 -47.48 -36.92 4.08
C MET A 1 -47.73 -36.11 2.81
N LEU A 2 -48.93 -36.11 2.20
CA LEU A 2 -49.15 -35.48 0.87
C LEU A 2 -48.73 -34.00 0.78
N GLY A 3 -49.05 -33.19 1.80
CA GLY A 3 -48.63 -31.77 1.85
C GLY A 3 -47.11 -31.57 1.99
N GLU A 4 -46.44 -32.41 2.78
CA GLU A 4 -44.98 -32.35 2.95
C GLU A 4 -44.25 -32.70 1.66
N ILE A 5 -44.71 -33.73 0.93
CA ILE A 5 -44.16 -34.09 -0.39
C ILE A 5 -44.30 -32.91 -1.37
N TYR A 6 -45.43 -32.21 -1.36
CA TYR A 6 -45.65 -31.03 -2.21
C TYR A 6 -44.71 -29.88 -1.84
N ILE A 7 -44.58 -29.55 -0.54
CA ILE A 7 -43.69 -28.47 -0.06
C ILE A 7 -42.23 -28.79 -0.38
N THR A 8 -41.76 -30.02 -0.13
CA THR A 8 -40.39 -30.43 -0.44
C THR A 8 -40.12 -30.39 -1.95
N THR A 9 -41.03 -30.92 -2.78
CA THR A 9 -40.89 -30.93 -4.24
C THR A 9 -40.88 -29.51 -4.82
N PHE A 10 -41.78 -28.64 -4.36
CA PHE A 10 -41.83 -27.24 -4.79
C PHE A 10 -40.57 -26.47 -4.37
N GLY A 11 -40.05 -26.71 -3.16
CA GLY A 11 -38.78 -26.17 -2.69
C GLY A 11 -37.59 -26.59 -3.57
N TYR A 12 -37.53 -27.85 -4.01
CA TYR A 12 -36.50 -28.32 -4.95
C TYR A 12 -36.61 -27.64 -6.32
N TYR A 13 -37.81 -27.46 -6.87
CA TYR A 13 -37.99 -26.73 -8.14
C TYR A 13 -37.62 -25.24 -8.02
N LEU A 14 -37.96 -24.59 -6.91
CA LEU A 14 -37.61 -23.19 -6.65
C LEU A 14 -36.08 -23.02 -6.49
N ALA A 15 -35.42 -23.94 -5.79
CA ALA A 15 -33.96 -23.95 -5.65
C ALA A 15 -33.27 -24.19 -7.00
N LEU A 16 -33.76 -25.12 -7.82
CA LEU A 16 -33.26 -25.34 -9.19
C LEU A 16 -33.41 -24.07 -10.06
N PHE A 17 -34.57 -23.41 -10.00
CA PHE A 17 -34.84 -22.18 -10.75
C PHE A 17 -33.89 -21.03 -10.34
N LEU A 18 -33.68 -20.84 -9.03
CA LEU A 18 -32.70 -19.88 -8.50
C LEU A 18 -31.26 -20.20 -8.95
N ILE A 19 -30.87 -21.48 -8.98
CA ILE A 19 -29.55 -21.91 -9.49
C ILE A 19 -29.40 -21.61 -10.99
N PHE A 20 -30.44 -21.82 -11.81
CA PHE A 20 -30.41 -21.48 -13.23
C PHE A 20 -30.32 -19.97 -13.48
N LEU A 21 -31.04 -19.14 -12.72
CA LEU A 21 -30.94 -17.68 -12.77
C LEU A 21 -29.54 -17.20 -12.40
N LEU A 22 -29.00 -17.68 -11.27
CA LEU A 22 -27.65 -17.36 -10.80
C LEU A 22 -26.60 -17.76 -11.84
N PHE A 23 -26.73 -18.96 -12.43
CA PHE A 23 -25.83 -19.45 -13.48
C PHE A 23 -25.91 -18.59 -14.75
N SER A 24 -27.09 -18.11 -15.15
CA SER A 24 -27.21 -17.17 -16.29
C SER A 24 -26.46 -15.87 -16.00
N PHE A 25 -26.65 -15.27 -14.82
CA PHE A 25 -25.99 -14.02 -14.45
C PHE A 25 -24.45 -14.14 -14.47
N TYR A 26 -23.91 -15.20 -13.84
CA TYR A 26 -22.47 -15.47 -13.87
C TYR A 26 -21.94 -15.78 -15.29
N ARG A 27 -22.70 -16.53 -16.10
CA ARG A 27 -22.37 -16.79 -17.51
C ARG A 27 -22.26 -15.48 -18.29
N ASP A 28 -23.24 -14.59 -18.14
CA ASP A 28 -23.34 -13.38 -18.96
C ASP A 28 -22.28 -12.34 -18.58
N GLY A 29 -21.96 -12.20 -17.28
CA GLY A 29 -20.81 -11.42 -16.83
C GLY A 29 -19.46 -11.99 -17.28
N LEU A 30 -19.31 -13.32 -17.31
CA LEU A 30 -18.11 -13.99 -17.84
C LEU A 30 -17.99 -13.79 -19.36
N VAL A 31 -19.09 -13.93 -20.11
CA VAL A 31 -19.13 -13.70 -21.56
C VAL A 31 -18.77 -12.25 -21.90
N GLU A 32 -19.27 -11.28 -21.14
CA GLU A 32 -18.95 -9.88 -21.35
C GLU A 32 -17.47 -9.58 -21.02
N THR A 33 -16.92 -10.20 -19.97
CA THR A 33 -15.48 -10.15 -19.67
C THR A 33 -14.63 -10.76 -20.80
N LEU A 34 -15.09 -11.86 -21.40
CA LEU A 34 -14.43 -12.49 -22.55
C LEU A 34 -14.53 -11.64 -23.82
N ARG A 35 -15.65 -10.94 -24.06
CA ARG A 35 -15.79 -9.99 -25.19
C ARG A 35 -14.84 -8.80 -25.08
N ARG A 36 -14.61 -8.30 -23.86
CA ARG A 36 -13.71 -7.16 -23.58
C ARG A 36 -12.22 -7.52 -23.60
N THR A 37 -11.86 -8.81 -23.75
CA THR A 37 -10.47 -9.29 -23.71
C THR A 37 -10.02 -9.92 -25.03
N ARG A 38 -8.71 -9.93 -25.28
CA ARG A 38 -8.12 -10.49 -26.52
C ARG A 38 -8.04 -12.03 -26.44
N VAL A 39 -9.17 -12.69 -26.62
CA VAL A 39 -9.29 -14.16 -26.57
C VAL A 39 -8.34 -14.85 -27.56
N LYS A 40 -7.77 -15.99 -27.15
CA LYS A 40 -7.05 -16.93 -28.01
C LYS A 40 -7.74 -18.29 -27.90
N PHE A 41 -7.97 -18.97 -29.02
CA PHE A 41 -8.66 -20.26 -29.07
C PHE A 41 -7.69 -21.41 -29.34
N VAL A 42 -7.95 -22.55 -28.71
CA VAL A 42 -7.29 -23.84 -28.97
C VAL A 42 -8.39 -24.87 -29.20
N HIS A 43 -8.43 -25.46 -30.39
CA HIS A 43 -9.43 -26.46 -30.75
C HIS A 43 -8.88 -27.87 -30.56
N CYS A 44 -9.22 -28.51 -29.45
CA CYS A 44 -8.93 -29.92 -29.21
C CYS A 44 -9.90 -30.78 -30.04
N LEU A 45 -9.37 -31.71 -30.84
CA LEU A 45 -10.15 -32.62 -31.68
C LEU A 45 -9.92 -34.07 -31.24
N LEU A 46 -11.00 -34.84 -31.08
CA LEU A 46 -10.95 -36.24 -30.68
C LEU A 46 -10.58 -37.13 -31.89
N PRO A 47 -9.46 -37.87 -31.89
CA PRO A 47 -9.02 -38.63 -33.06
C PRO A 47 -9.87 -39.89 -33.33
N GLN A 48 -10.42 -40.51 -32.30
CA GLN A 48 -11.32 -41.67 -32.39
C GLN A 48 -12.28 -41.69 -31.18
N HIS A 49 -13.46 -42.30 -31.30
CA HIS A 49 -14.52 -42.24 -30.27
C HIS A 49 -14.11 -42.76 -28.87
N ASN A 50 -13.12 -43.64 -28.81
CA ASN A 50 -12.53 -44.24 -27.62
C ASN A 50 -11.18 -43.62 -27.22
N ALA A 51 -10.75 -42.51 -27.82
CA ALA A 51 -9.52 -41.83 -27.45
C ALA A 51 -9.63 -41.26 -26.02
N GLY A 52 -8.77 -41.73 -25.12
CA GLY A 52 -8.83 -41.43 -23.69
C GLY A 52 -9.59 -42.47 -22.85
N CYS A 53 -10.30 -43.43 -23.45
CA CYS A 53 -10.91 -44.56 -22.76
C CYS A 53 -9.87 -45.64 -22.45
N THR A 54 -8.92 -45.35 -21.56
CA THR A 54 -7.98 -46.35 -21.03
C THR A 54 -8.61 -47.16 -19.90
N ASP A 55 -9.47 -48.11 -20.25
CA ASP A 55 -9.76 -49.23 -19.34
C ASP A 55 -8.44 -49.96 -19.02
N ASN A 56 -8.20 -50.21 -17.74
CA ASN A 56 -6.85 -50.13 -17.17
C ASN A 56 -5.95 -51.39 -17.39
N LYS A 57 -6.11 -52.10 -18.52
CA LYS A 57 -5.45 -53.39 -18.83
C LYS A 57 -5.19 -53.66 -20.34
N SER A 58 -4.40 -52.84 -21.05
CA SER A 58 -3.84 -53.28 -22.36
C SER A 58 -2.57 -52.61 -22.91
N LEU A 59 -1.89 -51.70 -22.20
CA LEU A 59 -0.69 -51.01 -22.72
C LEU A 59 0.56 -51.91 -22.93
N LEU A 60 0.45 -53.23 -22.78
CA LEU A 60 1.49 -54.22 -23.07
C LEU A 60 1.03 -55.33 -24.05
N ALA A 61 -0.13 -55.18 -24.70
CA ALA A 61 -0.79 -56.26 -25.43
C ALA A 61 -1.23 -55.91 -26.88
N VAL A 62 -0.47 -55.05 -27.58
CA VAL A 62 -0.62 -54.86 -29.05
C VAL A 62 0.63 -55.38 -29.76
N LYS A 63 0.69 -56.69 -29.99
CA LYS A 63 1.58 -57.28 -31.01
C LYS A 63 0.84 -57.30 -32.35
N SER A 64 1.45 -56.65 -33.36
CA SER A 64 1.31 -56.92 -34.81
C SER A 64 -0.09 -56.97 -35.46
N ASN A 65 -0.21 -56.31 -36.61
CA ASN A 65 -1.27 -56.51 -37.62
C ASN A 65 -2.66 -55.93 -37.30
N GLN A 66 -2.71 -54.65 -36.94
CA GLN A 66 -3.81 -53.76 -37.36
C GLN A 66 -3.20 -52.57 -38.11
N ASN A 67 -3.85 -52.14 -39.20
CA ASN A 67 -3.35 -51.06 -40.05
C ASN A 67 -3.26 -49.72 -39.29
N GLU A 68 -2.30 -48.88 -39.68
CA GLU A 68 -2.17 -47.50 -39.17
C GLU A 68 -3.42 -46.64 -39.46
N ASP A 69 -4.21 -47.02 -40.47
CA ASP A 69 -5.56 -46.49 -40.78
C ASP A 69 -6.51 -46.47 -39.57
N GLY A 70 -6.29 -47.35 -38.57
CA GLY A 70 -7.17 -47.48 -37.40
C GLY A 70 -7.01 -46.38 -36.34
N VAL A 71 -5.92 -45.60 -36.35
CA VAL A 71 -5.61 -44.64 -35.26
C VAL A 71 -6.48 -43.38 -35.32
N ILE A 72 -6.97 -43.01 -36.52
CA ILE A 72 -7.69 -41.76 -36.76
C ILE A 72 -9.01 -42.05 -37.49
N ASN A 73 -10.13 -41.83 -36.80
CA ASN A 73 -11.47 -41.87 -37.37
C ASN A 73 -11.71 -40.61 -38.22
N VAL A 74 -11.32 -40.68 -39.50
CA VAL A 74 -11.44 -39.58 -40.47
C VAL A 74 -12.89 -39.06 -40.61
N PRO A 75 -13.96 -39.88 -40.65
CA PRO A 75 -15.34 -39.39 -40.60
C PRO A 75 -15.66 -38.53 -39.36
N LEU A 76 -15.24 -38.97 -38.17
CA LEU A 76 -15.41 -38.24 -36.91
C LEU A 76 -14.64 -36.91 -36.90
N LEU A 77 -13.38 -36.90 -37.35
CA LEU A 77 -12.62 -35.65 -37.50
C LEU A 77 -13.27 -34.70 -38.52
N ARG A 78 -13.73 -35.19 -39.67
CA ARG A 78 -14.43 -34.37 -40.67
C ARG A 78 -15.74 -33.79 -40.13
N SER A 79 -16.43 -34.53 -39.25
CA SER A 79 -17.61 -34.04 -38.53
C SER A 79 -17.25 -32.91 -37.56
N GLN A 80 -16.28 -33.13 -36.66
CA GLN A 80 -15.84 -32.12 -35.68
C GLN A 80 -15.29 -30.85 -36.36
N ILE A 81 -14.46 -30.99 -37.40
CA ILE A 81 -13.87 -29.86 -38.14
C ILE A 81 -14.94 -29.00 -38.82
N ARG A 82 -16.02 -29.63 -39.30
CA ARG A 82 -17.18 -28.92 -39.87
C ARG A 82 -18.07 -28.31 -38.80
N GLY A 83 -18.42 -29.05 -37.75
CA GLY A 83 -19.28 -28.59 -36.65
C GLY A 83 -18.68 -27.41 -35.89
N SER A 84 -17.37 -27.45 -35.63
CA SER A 84 -16.60 -26.36 -35.02
C SER A 84 -16.20 -25.24 -35.99
N GLN A 85 -16.69 -25.26 -37.25
CA GLN A 85 -16.45 -24.25 -38.30
C GLN A 85 -14.97 -23.90 -38.58
N ILE A 86 -14.05 -24.80 -38.25
CA ILE A 86 -12.59 -24.53 -38.31
C ILE A 86 -12.13 -24.20 -39.74
N ILE A 87 -12.72 -24.82 -40.76
CA ILE A 87 -12.41 -24.54 -42.17
C ILE A 87 -12.69 -23.07 -42.52
N ASP A 88 -13.79 -22.51 -42.01
CA ASP A 88 -14.21 -21.15 -42.34
C ASP A 88 -13.47 -20.10 -41.50
N ALA A 89 -13.14 -20.43 -40.25
CA ALA A 89 -12.17 -19.66 -39.46
C ALA A 89 -10.78 -19.60 -40.13
N VAL A 90 -10.28 -20.72 -40.67
CA VAL A 90 -8.99 -20.78 -41.40
C VAL A 90 -9.07 -20.03 -42.73
N ARG A 91 -10.19 -20.09 -43.46
CA ARG A 91 -10.43 -19.27 -44.66
C ARG A 91 -10.38 -17.78 -44.34
N LEU A 92 -11.07 -17.35 -43.29
CA LEU A 92 -11.07 -15.95 -42.83
C LEU A 92 -9.67 -15.49 -42.42
N HIS A 93 -8.93 -16.32 -41.68
CA HIS A 93 -7.54 -16.05 -41.29
C HIS A 93 -6.58 -15.93 -42.49
N LYS A 94 -6.80 -16.73 -43.56
CA LYS A 94 -5.97 -16.72 -44.78
C LYS A 94 -6.27 -15.53 -45.70
N VAL A 95 -7.53 -15.11 -45.80
CA VAL A 95 -7.95 -14.01 -46.69
C VAL A 95 -7.71 -12.65 -46.04
N GLY A 96 -8.04 -12.54 -44.74
CA GLY A 96 -7.94 -11.32 -43.94
C GLY A 96 -6.55 -11.05 -43.37
N PHE A 97 -6.51 -10.23 -42.32
CA PHE A 97 -5.29 -9.68 -41.74
C PHE A 97 -5.27 -9.94 -40.21
N PRO A 98 -4.85 -11.14 -39.76
CA PRO A 98 -5.01 -11.61 -38.38
C PRO A 98 -4.06 -10.96 -37.35
N LYS A 99 -3.04 -10.22 -37.80
CA LYS A 99 -2.14 -9.43 -36.93
C LYS A 99 -2.42 -7.95 -37.14
N HIS A 100 -2.36 -7.14 -36.08
CA HIS A 100 -2.51 -5.68 -36.15
C HIS A 100 -1.79 -4.99 -34.97
N MET A 101 -1.49 -3.71 -35.13
CA MET A 101 -0.96 -2.81 -34.09
C MET A 101 -1.28 -1.33 -34.39
N ALA A 102 -1.10 -0.44 -33.41
CA ALA A 102 -1.30 0.99 -33.59
C ALA A 102 -0.22 1.63 -34.49
N LEU A 103 -0.55 2.71 -35.20
CA LEU A 103 0.38 3.38 -36.13
C LEU A 103 1.64 3.93 -35.41
N GLY A 104 1.46 4.68 -34.33
CA GLY A 104 2.56 5.13 -33.47
C GLY A 104 3.28 4.01 -32.71
N GLU A 105 2.72 2.80 -32.60
CA GLU A 105 3.47 1.62 -32.15
C GLU A 105 4.39 1.11 -33.26
N PHE A 106 3.85 0.92 -34.48
CA PHE A 106 4.62 0.50 -35.65
C PHE A 106 5.81 1.45 -35.93
N ARG A 107 5.56 2.76 -35.95
CA ARG A 107 6.61 3.79 -36.14
C ARG A 107 7.73 3.67 -35.10
N ARG A 108 7.39 3.55 -33.81
CA ARG A 108 8.38 3.40 -32.74
C ARG A 108 9.13 2.06 -32.79
N ARG A 109 8.47 0.98 -33.22
CA ARG A 109 9.03 -0.37 -33.22
C ARG A 109 9.92 -0.65 -34.44
N PHE A 110 9.51 -0.18 -35.61
CA PHE A 110 10.17 -0.44 -36.90
C PHE A 110 10.86 0.77 -37.52
N GLY A 111 10.89 1.93 -36.85
CA GLY A 111 11.62 3.13 -37.34
C GLY A 111 13.09 2.88 -37.67
N LEU A 112 13.74 1.91 -37.01
CA LEU A 112 15.12 1.47 -37.32
C LEU A 112 15.29 0.89 -38.74
N LEU A 113 14.20 0.50 -39.41
CA LEU A 113 14.23 -0.06 -40.77
C LEU A 113 14.14 1.01 -41.87
N SER A 114 13.56 2.18 -41.59
CA SER A 114 13.57 3.31 -42.52
C SER A 114 14.79 4.18 -42.25
N SER A 115 15.46 4.64 -43.30
CA SER A 115 16.61 5.54 -43.21
C SER A 115 16.24 7.01 -43.00
N ASP A 116 14.95 7.36 -43.07
CA ASP A 116 14.52 8.76 -43.17
C ASP A 116 14.61 9.53 -41.85
N VAL A 117 15.19 10.73 -41.92
CA VAL A 117 15.45 11.61 -40.77
C VAL A 117 14.16 12.01 -40.03
N ASN A 118 13.03 12.05 -40.74
CA ASN A 118 11.71 12.38 -40.19
C ASN A 118 11.11 11.25 -39.32
N THR A 119 11.64 10.02 -39.39
CA THR A 119 11.11 8.88 -38.62
C THR A 119 11.59 8.82 -37.17
N ARG A 120 12.50 9.72 -36.76
CA ARG A 120 13.09 9.77 -35.41
C ARG A 120 12.02 9.64 -34.30
N PRO A 121 12.13 8.65 -33.39
CA PRO A 121 11.22 8.52 -32.26
C PRO A 121 11.20 9.79 -31.41
N GLY A 122 10.02 10.38 -31.27
CA GLY A 122 9.81 11.64 -30.54
C GLY A 122 9.54 12.87 -31.42
N SER A 123 9.75 12.81 -32.74
CA SER A 123 9.25 13.87 -33.61
C SER A 123 7.71 13.85 -33.66
N PRO A 124 7.02 14.99 -33.44
CA PRO A 124 5.59 15.10 -33.66
C PRO A 124 5.31 15.00 -35.17
N VAL A 125 4.55 13.97 -35.54
CA VAL A 125 4.15 13.73 -36.93
C VAL A 125 2.69 14.13 -37.05
N THR A 126 2.38 15.04 -37.97
CA THR A 126 1.02 15.58 -38.19
C THR A 126 0.05 14.56 -38.78
N ASP A 127 0.57 13.51 -39.44
CA ASP A 127 -0.20 12.40 -40.01
C ASP A 127 0.57 11.08 -39.78
N GLU A 128 0.24 10.37 -38.69
CA GLU A 128 0.88 9.08 -38.38
C GLU A 128 0.63 8.02 -39.45
N ARG A 129 -0.45 8.14 -40.22
CA ARG A 129 -0.80 7.18 -41.27
C ARG A 129 0.15 7.31 -42.45
N ARG A 130 0.38 8.53 -42.96
CA ARG A 130 1.35 8.77 -44.04
C ARG A 130 2.74 8.29 -43.66
N ALA A 131 3.23 8.65 -42.47
CA ALA A 131 4.56 8.22 -42.03
C ALA A 131 4.70 6.69 -41.92
N VAL A 132 3.62 5.96 -41.63
CA VAL A 132 3.61 4.49 -41.68
C VAL A 132 3.56 3.96 -43.11
N GLU A 133 2.77 4.58 -44.01
CA GLU A 133 2.74 4.25 -45.43
C GLU A 133 4.10 4.49 -46.11
N ASP A 134 4.74 5.64 -45.85
CA ASP A 134 6.09 5.99 -46.31
C ASP A 134 7.13 4.99 -45.79
N MET A 135 7.11 4.66 -44.50
CA MET A 135 8.02 3.66 -43.91
C MET A 135 7.90 2.27 -44.57
N LEU A 136 6.69 1.85 -44.98
CA LEU A 136 6.48 0.55 -45.63
C LEU A 136 6.99 0.55 -47.07
N LEU A 137 6.96 1.70 -47.74
CA LEU A 137 7.61 1.91 -49.03
C LEU A 137 9.15 1.90 -48.89
N THR A 138 9.73 2.58 -47.89
CA THR A 138 11.18 2.54 -47.64
C THR A 138 11.70 1.12 -47.37
N VAL A 139 10.87 0.26 -46.78
CA VAL A 139 11.22 -1.11 -46.35
C VAL A 139 10.81 -2.17 -47.40
N ASP A 140 10.29 -1.74 -48.57
CA ASP A 140 9.84 -2.59 -49.68
C ASP A 140 8.92 -3.76 -49.25
N VAL A 141 7.91 -3.42 -48.45
CA VAL A 141 6.93 -4.40 -47.98
C VAL A 141 5.86 -4.61 -49.05
N ASP A 142 5.67 -5.85 -49.50
CA ASP A 142 4.59 -6.25 -50.42
C ASP A 142 3.22 -5.64 -50.02
N PRO A 143 2.63 -4.76 -50.85
CA PRO A 143 1.31 -4.16 -50.59
C PRO A 143 0.14 -5.15 -50.57
N ALA A 144 0.30 -6.39 -51.01
CA ALA A 144 -0.69 -7.44 -50.80
C ALA A 144 -0.61 -8.06 -49.38
N SER A 145 0.43 -7.76 -48.59
CA SER A 145 0.66 -8.37 -47.27
C SER A 145 0.20 -7.53 -46.07
N TYR A 146 -0.12 -6.24 -46.25
CA TYR A 146 -0.62 -5.35 -45.18
C TYR A 146 -1.80 -4.46 -45.64
N ARG A 147 -2.50 -3.83 -44.70
CA ARG A 147 -3.46 -2.73 -44.92
C ARG A 147 -3.31 -1.70 -43.82
N VAL A 148 -3.24 -0.41 -44.18
CA VAL A 148 -3.18 0.69 -43.22
C VAL A 148 -4.59 1.27 -43.03
N GLY A 149 -5.07 1.28 -41.79
CA GLY A 149 -6.34 1.92 -41.40
C GLY A 149 -6.11 3.33 -40.86
N GLN A 150 -7.14 3.90 -40.23
CA GLN A 150 -7.08 5.25 -39.66
C GLN A 150 -6.20 5.34 -38.40
N SER A 151 -6.19 4.30 -37.56
CA SER A 151 -5.49 4.26 -36.26
C SER A 151 -4.60 3.03 -36.06
N GLN A 152 -4.74 2.02 -36.93
CA GLN A 152 -4.04 0.73 -36.84
C GLN A 152 -3.58 0.26 -38.22
N ILE A 153 -2.46 -0.47 -38.23
CA ILE A 153 -2.01 -1.24 -39.39
C ILE A 153 -2.30 -2.72 -39.16
N PHE A 154 -2.72 -3.41 -40.22
CA PHE A 154 -3.12 -4.81 -40.25
C PHE A 154 -2.20 -5.60 -41.19
N PHE A 155 -1.83 -6.83 -40.82
CA PHE A 155 -0.90 -7.69 -41.54
C PHE A 155 -1.47 -9.08 -41.79
N ARG A 156 -1.13 -9.66 -42.95
CA ARG A 156 -1.27 -11.08 -43.22
C ARG A 156 -0.25 -11.88 -42.39
N SER A 157 -0.56 -13.16 -42.18
CA SER A 157 0.35 -14.09 -41.48
C SER A 157 1.71 -14.16 -42.19
N GLY A 158 2.81 -14.03 -41.43
CA GLY A 158 4.17 -14.04 -41.96
C GLY A 158 4.67 -12.70 -42.51
N ALA A 159 3.87 -11.62 -42.48
CA ALA A 159 4.34 -10.29 -42.90
C ALA A 159 4.99 -9.52 -41.74
N LEU A 160 4.36 -9.54 -40.56
CA LEU A 160 4.92 -8.92 -39.35
C LEU A 160 6.19 -9.64 -38.89
N GLU A 161 6.19 -10.97 -38.93
CA GLU A 161 7.30 -11.82 -38.52
C GLU A 161 8.56 -11.58 -39.38
N ARG A 162 8.40 -11.27 -40.67
CA ARG A 162 9.50 -10.85 -41.54
C ARG A 162 10.06 -9.49 -41.15
N LEU A 163 9.20 -8.52 -40.81
CA LEU A 163 9.63 -7.19 -40.35
C LEU A 163 10.37 -7.26 -39.01
N GLU A 164 9.94 -8.14 -38.10
CA GLU A 164 10.63 -8.43 -36.84
C GLU A 164 12.04 -9.00 -37.10
N ALA A 165 12.18 -9.96 -38.02
CA ALA A 165 13.49 -10.52 -38.39
C ALA A 165 14.46 -9.46 -38.98
N HIS A 166 14.02 -8.65 -39.94
CA HIS A 166 14.85 -7.57 -40.52
C HIS A 166 15.28 -6.54 -39.46
N ARG A 167 14.36 -6.21 -38.54
CA ARG A 167 14.63 -5.27 -37.45
C ARG A 167 15.72 -5.81 -36.52
N ASP A 168 15.65 -7.08 -36.18
CA ASP A 168 16.57 -7.70 -35.22
C ASP A 168 17.97 -7.93 -35.83
N GLU A 169 18.06 -8.14 -37.15
CA GLU A 169 19.31 -8.09 -37.91
C GLU A 169 19.98 -6.70 -37.79
N LYS A 170 19.25 -5.61 -38.10
CA LYS A 170 19.77 -4.23 -37.95
C LYS A 170 20.10 -3.87 -36.50
N LEU A 171 19.36 -4.43 -35.53
CA LEU A 171 19.55 -4.17 -34.10
C LEU A 171 20.77 -4.90 -33.52
N THR A 172 21.11 -6.09 -34.05
CA THR A 172 22.24 -6.92 -33.57
C THR A 172 23.56 -6.16 -33.51
N GLY A 173 23.92 -5.43 -34.58
CA GLY A 173 25.15 -4.62 -34.60
C GLY A 173 25.19 -3.52 -33.52
N HIS A 174 24.04 -2.87 -33.27
CA HIS A 174 23.88 -1.85 -32.24
C HIS A 174 23.99 -2.45 -30.82
N ILE A 175 23.41 -3.64 -30.60
CA ILE A 175 23.53 -4.38 -29.33
C ILE A 175 24.99 -4.78 -29.07
N ILE A 176 25.71 -5.29 -30.07
CA ILE A 176 27.12 -5.67 -29.92
C ILE A 176 27.98 -4.44 -29.55
N LEU A 177 27.76 -3.30 -30.22
CA LEU A 177 28.46 -2.05 -29.89
C LEU A 177 28.15 -1.54 -28.48
N LEU A 178 26.88 -1.62 -28.05
CA LEU A 178 26.47 -1.26 -26.69
C LEU A 178 27.13 -2.18 -25.65
N GLN A 179 27.07 -3.50 -25.86
CA GLN A 179 27.73 -4.47 -24.97
C GLN A 179 29.25 -4.23 -24.89
N ALA A 180 29.91 -3.93 -26.01
CA ALA A 180 31.34 -3.61 -26.04
C ALA A 180 31.65 -2.33 -25.25
N ARG A 181 30.83 -1.28 -25.39
CA ARG A 181 30.96 -0.04 -24.60
C ARG A 181 30.77 -0.30 -23.11
N CYS A 182 29.76 -1.06 -22.71
CA CYS A 182 29.48 -1.40 -21.31
C CYS A 182 30.59 -2.28 -20.69
N ARG A 183 31.03 -3.34 -21.39
CA ARG A 183 32.17 -4.18 -20.96
C ARG A 183 33.44 -3.34 -20.80
N GLY A 184 33.72 -2.44 -21.76
CA GLY A 184 34.86 -1.54 -21.71
C GLY A 184 34.79 -0.51 -20.57
N TYR A 185 33.61 0.01 -20.25
CA TYR A 185 33.40 0.92 -19.10
C TYR A 185 33.67 0.20 -17.78
N LEU A 186 33.08 -0.99 -17.57
CA LEU A 186 33.29 -1.80 -16.38
C LEU A 186 34.77 -2.22 -16.22
N ALA A 187 35.42 -2.62 -17.31
CA ALA A 187 36.85 -2.95 -17.31
C ALA A 187 37.73 -1.75 -16.92
N ARG A 188 37.44 -0.54 -17.45
CA ARG A 188 38.17 0.69 -17.07
C ARG A 188 37.91 1.10 -15.61
N ARG A 189 36.67 0.98 -15.11
CA ARG A 189 36.35 1.22 -13.69
C ARG A 189 37.15 0.27 -12.79
N LYS A 190 37.13 -1.04 -13.09
CA LYS A 190 37.91 -2.06 -12.36
C LYS A 190 39.43 -1.80 -12.43
N LEU A 191 39.96 -1.42 -13.60
CA LEU A 191 41.38 -1.07 -13.75
C LEU A 191 41.78 0.15 -12.92
N ASN A 192 40.92 1.17 -12.81
CA ASN A 192 41.18 2.33 -11.97
C ASN A 192 41.17 1.95 -10.47
N THR A 193 40.25 1.09 -10.04
CA THR A 193 40.27 0.52 -8.68
C THR A 193 41.56 -0.26 -8.41
N LEU A 194 42.00 -1.11 -9.34
CA LEU A 194 43.25 -1.88 -9.20
C LEU A 194 44.50 -0.98 -9.15
N LYS A 195 44.55 0.08 -9.97
CA LYS A 195 45.63 1.08 -9.92
C LYS A 195 45.66 1.85 -8.59
N LEU A 196 44.49 2.20 -8.06
CA LEU A 196 44.38 2.84 -6.75
C LEU A 196 44.81 1.87 -5.63
N GLN A 197 44.44 0.60 -5.70
CA GLN A 197 44.86 -0.43 -4.76
C GLN A 197 46.38 -0.66 -4.79
N ASP A 198 47.00 -0.77 -5.96
CA ASP A 198 48.46 -0.89 -6.09
C ASP A 198 49.20 0.35 -5.56
N LEU A 199 48.71 1.56 -5.85
CA LEU A 199 49.25 2.80 -5.25
C LEU A 199 49.09 2.81 -3.73
N ALA A 200 47.91 2.41 -3.22
CA ALA A 200 47.63 2.33 -1.79
C ALA A 200 48.54 1.31 -1.10
N VAL A 201 48.72 0.11 -1.67
CA VAL A 201 49.65 -0.93 -1.17
C VAL A 201 51.07 -0.40 -1.12
N ARG A 202 51.56 0.27 -2.16
CA ARG A 202 52.91 0.87 -2.17
C ARG A 202 53.06 1.98 -1.12
N CYS A 203 52.05 2.83 -0.94
CA CYS A 203 52.03 3.85 0.12
C CYS A 203 51.98 3.24 1.53
N ILE A 204 51.11 2.25 1.76
CA ILE A 204 50.97 1.54 3.05
C ILE A 204 52.27 0.82 3.38
N GLN A 205 52.86 0.05 2.46
CA GLN A 205 54.14 -0.63 2.69
C GLN A 205 55.28 0.34 3.00
N ARG A 206 55.32 1.51 2.35
CA ARG A 206 56.32 2.56 2.65
C ARG A 206 56.10 3.13 4.05
N ASN A 207 54.85 3.41 4.42
CA ASN A 207 54.49 3.97 5.72
C ASN A 207 54.71 2.94 6.84
N VAL A 208 54.41 1.65 6.64
CA VAL A 208 54.70 0.56 7.58
C VAL A 208 56.22 0.39 7.77
N ARG A 209 57.01 0.42 6.70
CA ARG A 209 58.49 0.40 6.81
C ARG A 209 59.02 1.58 7.64
N LYS A 210 58.49 2.79 7.45
CA LYS A 210 58.85 3.96 8.27
C LYS A 210 58.33 3.85 9.71
N LEU A 211 57.11 3.37 9.93
CA LEU A 211 56.56 3.12 11.26
C LEU A 211 57.41 2.11 12.03
N MET A 212 57.84 1.01 11.41
CA MET A 212 58.75 0.05 12.06
C MET A 212 60.08 0.70 12.51
N SER A 213 60.64 1.62 11.71
CA SER A 213 61.84 2.37 12.11
C SER A 213 61.62 3.46 13.18
N VAL A 214 60.38 3.88 13.44
CA VAL A 214 60.05 5.01 14.33
C VAL A 214 59.29 4.59 15.60
N ARG A 215 58.56 3.47 15.58
CA ARG A 215 57.75 2.92 16.69
C ARG A 215 58.52 2.78 18.00
N GLU A 216 59.83 2.54 17.89
CA GLU A 216 60.70 2.26 19.05
C GLU A 216 61.52 3.48 19.50
N TRP A 217 61.46 4.58 18.74
CA TRP A 217 62.10 5.85 19.07
C TRP A 217 61.44 6.47 20.33
N PRO A 218 62.22 6.83 21.38
CA PRO A 218 61.65 7.34 22.63
C PRO A 218 60.77 8.58 22.47
N TRP A 219 61.13 9.52 21.58
CA TRP A 219 60.34 10.72 21.30
C TRP A 219 58.98 10.40 20.67
N TRP A 220 58.90 9.40 19.79
CA TRP A 220 57.62 8.94 19.24
C TRP A 220 56.74 8.28 20.32
N ARG A 221 57.34 7.44 21.18
CA ARG A 221 56.63 6.82 22.32
C ARG A 221 56.10 7.86 23.31
N LEU A 222 56.82 8.97 23.51
CA LEU A 222 56.37 10.10 24.34
C LEU A 222 55.23 10.86 23.65
N TYR A 223 55.40 11.25 22.38
CA TYR A 223 54.39 11.96 21.60
C TYR A 223 53.04 11.20 21.55
N VAL A 224 53.07 9.89 21.25
CA VAL A 224 51.86 9.06 21.18
C VAL A 224 51.13 8.96 22.53
N LYS A 225 51.84 9.07 23.67
CA LYS A 225 51.22 9.11 25.00
C LYS A 225 50.65 10.48 25.38
N VAL A 226 51.25 11.57 24.89
CA VAL A 226 50.90 12.95 25.31
C VAL A 226 49.87 13.58 24.37
N ALA A 227 49.94 13.33 23.06
CA ALA A 227 49.03 13.94 22.08
C ALA A 227 47.54 13.68 22.35
N PRO A 228 47.08 12.49 22.79
CA PRO A 228 45.67 12.26 23.15
C PRO A 228 45.19 13.06 24.38
N LEU A 229 46.10 13.58 25.20
CA LEU A 229 45.78 14.38 26.38
C LEU A 229 45.59 15.87 26.03
N LEU A 230 46.14 16.32 24.91
CA LEU A 230 46.04 17.68 24.37
C LEU A 230 44.79 17.84 23.49
N ASN A 231 43.65 17.34 23.98
CA ASN A 231 42.53 16.91 23.13
C ASN A 231 41.66 18.03 22.49
N VAL A 232 41.98 19.31 22.74
CA VAL A 232 41.09 20.47 22.46
C VAL A 232 40.77 20.62 20.97
N HIS A 233 41.76 20.81 20.09
CA HIS A 233 41.51 20.97 18.66
C HIS A 233 40.86 19.74 18.02
N ARG A 234 41.18 18.54 18.53
CA ARG A 234 40.51 17.31 18.08
C ARG A 234 39.02 17.32 18.40
N THR A 235 38.62 17.85 19.56
CA THR A 235 37.20 18.01 19.90
C THR A 235 36.51 19.12 19.09
N GLU A 236 37.22 20.19 18.71
CA GLU A 236 36.67 21.25 17.86
C GLU A 236 36.39 20.76 16.43
N ASP A 237 37.37 20.10 15.79
CA ASP A 237 37.20 19.52 14.45
C ASP A 237 36.09 18.45 14.42
N GLN A 238 36.03 17.60 15.47
CA GLN A 238 34.97 16.60 15.61
C GLN A 238 33.59 17.23 15.83
N LEU A 239 33.48 18.30 16.61
CA LEU A 239 32.22 19.00 16.83
C LEU A 239 31.74 19.67 15.54
N LYS A 240 32.65 20.28 14.77
CA LYS A 240 32.35 20.89 13.47
C LYS A 240 31.83 19.86 12.46
N ALA A 241 32.56 18.76 12.27
CA ALA A 241 32.15 17.68 11.37
C ALA A 241 30.78 17.08 11.75
N ARG A 242 30.52 16.86 13.05
CA ARG A 242 29.22 16.39 13.55
C ARG A 242 28.10 17.44 13.44
N THR A 243 28.43 18.72 13.31
CA THR A 243 27.44 19.79 13.07
C THR A 243 27.06 19.83 11.59
N GLU A 244 28.04 19.80 10.69
CA GLU A 244 27.84 19.76 9.23
C GLU A 244 27.05 18.51 8.79
N GLU A 245 27.37 17.35 9.38
CA GLU A 245 26.61 16.10 9.20
C GLU A 245 25.14 16.22 9.66
N LEU A 246 24.90 16.87 10.82
CA LEU A 246 23.58 17.04 11.40
C LEU A 246 22.72 18.03 10.59
N GLU A 247 23.32 19.04 9.98
CA GLU A 247 22.67 19.96 9.04
C GLU A 247 22.25 19.24 7.74
N LEU A 248 23.14 18.42 7.15
CA LEU A 248 22.82 17.59 5.99
C LEU A 248 21.68 16.59 6.28
N LEU A 249 21.71 15.94 7.45
CA LEU A 249 20.66 15.01 7.86
C LEU A 249 19.31 15.71 8.10
N ARG A 250 19.30 16.94 8.65
CA ARG A 250 18.08 17.76 8.76
C ARG A 250 17.48 18.08 7.40
N ALA A 251 18.28 18.57 6.45
CA ALA A 251 17.81 18.88 5.09
C ALA A 251 17.26 17.65 4.35
N LYS A 252 17.90 16.48 4.52
CA LYS A 252 17.39 15.19 4.01
C LYS A 252 16.03 14.84 4.62
N VAL A 253 15.87 14.96 5.94
CA VAL A 253 14.60 14.65 6.62
C VAL A 253 13.49 15.59 6.12
N GLU A 254 13.75 16.89 6.04
CA GLU A 254 12.75 17.86 5.56
C GLU A 254 12.28 17.53 4.13
N ARG A 255 13.20 17.24 3.20
CA ARG A 255 12.84 16.84 1.84
C ARG A 255 12.00 15.55 1.81
N LEU A 256 12.38 14.53 2.60
CA LEU A 256 11.63 13.28 2.68
C LEU A 256 10.25 13.49 3.32
N GLU A 257 10.09 14.43 4.24
CA GLU A 257 8.78 14.79 4.80
C GLU A 257 7.90 15.54 3.78
N GLN A 258 8.48 16.41 2.96
CA GLN A 258 7.78 17.06 1.84
C GLN A 258 7.32 16.04 0.79
N GLU A 259 8.22 15.14 0.35
CA GLU A 259 7.90 14.04 -0.58
C GLU A 259 6.79 13.13 -0.01
N ARG A 260 6.89 12.74 1.27
CA ARG A 260 5.89 11.93 1.98
C ARG A 260 4.54 12.65 2.14
N ASN A 261 4.53 13.96 2.38
CA ASN A 261 3.31 14.76 2.43
C ASN A 261 2.61 14.83 1.06
N HIS A 262 3.38 15.04 -0.02
CA HIS A 262 2.84 15.06 -1.38
C HIS A 262 2.25 13.70 -1.79
N LEU A 263 2.98 12.60 -1.56
CA LEU A 263 2.51 11.24 -1.83
C LEU A 263 1.27 10.88 -1.00
N LYS A 264 1.21 11.31 0.27
CA LYS A 264 0.00 11.15 1.07
C LYS A 264 -1.18 11.90 0.46
N HIS A 265 -1.01 13.17 0.12
CA HIS A 265 -2.09 14.00 -0.44
C HIS A 265 -2.63 13.44 -1.76
N ASP A 266 -1.78 12.85 -2.61
CA ASP A 266 -2.23 12.19 -3.84
C ASP A 266 -2.87 10.81 -3.60
N ASN A 267 -2.44 10.06 -2.57
CA ASN A 267 -3.18 8.89 -2.11
C ASN A 267 -4.56 9.26 -1.54
N ASP A 268 -4.65 10.30 -0.72
CA ASP A 268 -5.90 10.82 -0.16
C ASP A 268 -6.90 11.20 -1.30
N LYS A 269 -6.42 11.77 -2.42
CA LYS A 269 -7.23 12.01 -3.64
C LYS A 269 -7.68 10.73 -4.34
N LEU A 270 -6.84 9.71 -4.40
CA LEU A 270 -7.15 8.44 -5.05
C LEU A 270 -8.14 7.61 -4.21
N GLU A 271 -8.01 7.64 -2.88
CA GLU A 271 -9.01 7.06 -1.97
C GLU A 271 -10.34 7.81 -2.07
N ALA A 272 -10.35 9.14 -2.12
CA ALA A 272 -11.58 9.92 -2.34
C ALA A 272 -12.31 9.55 -3.64
N LYS A 273 -11.59 9.46 -4.77
CA LYS A 273 -12.16 9.03 -6.07
C LYS A 273 -12.63 7.58 -6.07
N LEU A 274 -11.98 6.71 -5.29
CA LEU A 274 -12.42 5.32 -5.13
C LEU A 274 -13.71 5.24 -4.31
N SER A 275 -13.84 6.05 -3.25
CA SER A 275 -15.09 6.18 -2.48
C SER A 275 -16.23 6.76 -3.31
N GLU A 276 -15.97 7.80 -4.10
CA GLU A 276 -16.91 8.41 -5.07
C GLU A 276 -17.44 7.35 -6.05
N MET A 277 -16.55 6.69 -6.81
CA MET A 277 -16.93 5.61 -7.73
C MET A 277 -17.61 4.41 -7.05
N THR A 278 -17.34 4.16 -5.77
CA THR A 278 -18.01 3.08 -5.01
C THR A 278 -19.41 3.50 -4.57
N ALA A 279 -19.63 4.77 -4.24
CA ALA A 279 -20.95 5.32 -3.95
C ALA A 279 -21.81 5.37 -5.22
N ASP A 280 -21.26 5.84 -6.34
CA ASP A 280 -21.93 5.84 -7.65
C ASP A 280 -22.41 4.42 -8.01
N PHE A 281 -21.53 3.42 -7.88
CA PHE A 281 -21.87 2.02 -8.15
C PHE A 281 -22.92 1.44 -7.18
N ALA A 282 -22.94 1.90 -5.92
CA ALA A 282 -23.96 1.52 -4.96
C ALA A 282 -25.33 2.16 -5.29
N GLU A 283 -25.36 3.39 -5.82
CA GLU A 283 -26.58 4.03 -6.31
C GLU A 283 -27.07 3.41 -7.62
N GLU A 284 -26.18 3.09 -8.57
CA GLU A 284 -26.52 2.30 -9.77
C GLU A 284 -27.10 0.92 -9.39
N HIS A 285 -26.51 0.23 -8.40
CA HIS A 285 -27.05 -1.04 -7.92
C HIS A 285 -28.41 -0.85 -7.22
N SER A 286 -28.58 0.18 -6.39
CA SER A 286 -29.83 0.47 -5.69
C SER A 286 -30.97 0.80 -6.66
N THR A 287 -30.69 1.65 -7.65
CA THR A 287 -31.65 2.01 -8.71
C THR A 287 -31.95 0.83 -9.62
N SER A 288 -30.97 -0.04 -9.91
CA SER A 288 -31.21 -1.31 -10.63
C SER A 288 -32.08 -2.29 -9.83
N THR A 289 -31.93 -2.37 -8.51
CA THR A 289 -32.82 -3.18 -7.65
C THR A 289 -34.23 -2.62 -7.67
N LEU A 290 -34.40 -1.30 -7.48
CA LEU A 290 -35.71 -0.65 -7.51
C LEU A 290 -36.39 -0.77 -8.90
N ALA A 291 -35.61 -0.78 -9.98
CA ALA A 291 -36.13 -1.06 -11.32
C ALA A 291 -36.61 -2.51 -11.47
N ALA A 292 -35.89 -3.49 -10.91
CA ALA A 292 -36.32 -4.88 -10.88
C ALA A 292 -37.60 -5.07 -10.05
N GLU A 293 -37.66 -4.49 -8.84
CA GLU A 293 -38.88 -4.51 -7.99
C GLU A 293 -40.10 -3.91 -8.69
N ARG A 294 -39.92 -2.85 -9.49
CA ARG A 294 -40.98 -2.26 -10.32
C ARG A 294 -41.44 -3.19 -11.44
N ILE A 295 -40.51 -3.89 -12.10
CA ILE A 295 -40.84 -4.87 -13.15
C ILE A 295 -41.57 -6.09 -12.55
N ASP A 296 -41.16 -6.56 -11.38
CA ASP A 296 -41.85 -7.63 -10.65
C ASP A 296 -43.25 -7.17 -10.19
N ALA A 297 -43.40 -5.93 -9.72
CA ALA A 297 -44.71 -5.35 -9.41
C ALA A 297 -45.61 -5.23 -10.66
N GLU A 298 -45.12 -4.64 -11.75
CA GLU A 298 -45.86 -4.51 -13.02
C GLU A 298 -46.25 -5.87 -13.61
N THR A 299 -45.37 -6.87 -13.56
CA THR A 299 -45.71 -8.23 -14.04
C THR A 299 -46.70 -8.95 -13.12
N SER A 300 -46.66 -8.71 -11.80
CA SER A 300 -47.67 -9.23 -10.87
C SER A 300 -49.06 -8.59 -11.09
N GLU A 301 -49.11 -7.28 -11.34
CA GLU A 301 -50.34 -6.56 -11.68
C GLU A 301 -50.86 -6.97 -13.06
N ARG A 302 -49.98 -7.18 -14.05
CA ARG A 302 -50.39 -7.73 -15.34
C ARG A 302 -51.02 -9.12 -15.19
N LEU A 303 -50.44 -9.99 -14.36
CA LEU A 303 -51.01 -11.30 -14.02
C LEU A 303 -52.33 -11.22 -13.23
N ARG A 304 -52.54 -10.17 -12.41
CA ARG A 304 -53.84 -9.91 -11.76
C ARG A 304 -54.89 -9.48 -12.79
N LEU A 305 -54.56 -8.52 -13.64
CA LEU A 305 -55.45 -8.01 -14.70
C LEU A 305 -55.75 -9.07 -15.77
N GLU A 306 -54.80 -9.95 -16.10
CA GLU A 306 -55.01 -11.12 -16.98
C GLU A 306 -56.06 -12.08 -16.40
N ARG A 307 -56.11 -12.26 -15.06
CA ARG A 307 -57.14 -13.07 -14.38
C ARG A 307 -58.48 -12.35 -14.27
N GLU A 308 -58.48 -11.08 -13.85
CA GLU A 308 -59.71 -10.29 -13.76
C GLU A 308 -60.39 -10.13 -15.13
N LEU A 309 -59.61 -10.05 -16.22
CA LEU A 309 -60.12 -10.11 -17.58
C LEU A 309 -60.76 -11.47 -17.91
N GLN A 310 -60.14 -12.59 -17.49
CA GLN A 310 -60.71 -13.94 -17.66
C GLN A 310 -62.03 -14.06 -16.88
N ASP A 311 -62.02 -13.76 -15.57
CA ASP A 311 -63.20 -13.78 -14.70
C ASP A 311 -64.35 -12.92 -15.27
N VAL A 312 -64.05 -11.72 -15.76
CA VAL A 312 -65.04 -10.84 -16.40
C VAL A 312 -65.55 -11.43 -17.72
N THR A 313 -64.71 -12.07 -18.55
CA THR A 313 -65.22 -12.75 -19.76
C THR A 313 -66.09 -13.96 -19.44
N GLU A 314 -65.79 -14.73 -18.40
CA GLU A 314 -66.63 -15.86 -17.97
C GLU A 314 -67.95 -15.37 -17.35
N ALA A 315 -67.90 -14.33 -16.50
CA ALA A 315 -69.08 -13.72 -15.92
C ALA A 315 -70.00 -13.09 -16.99
N ASN A 316 -69.43 -12.40 -17.98
CA ASN A 316 -70.21 -11.82 -19.08
C ASN A 316 -70.86 -12.91 -19.96
N LYS A 317 -70.13 -13.99 -20.26
CA LYS A 317 -70.67 -15.17 -20.95
C LYS A 317 -71.81 -15.86 -20.16
N SER A 318 -71.69 -15.92 -18.83
CA SER A 318 -72.76 -16.40 -17.94
C SER A 318 -73.97 -15.47 -17.95
N LEU A 319 -73.75 -14.14 -17.90
CA LEU A 319 -74.81 -13.13 -17.98
C LEU A 319 -75.55 -13.12 -19.32
N GLN A 320 -74.87 -13.43 -20.44
CA GLN A 320 -75.53 -13.65 -21.73
C GLN A 320 -76.49 -14.84 -21.65
N GLN A 321 -76.03 -15.99 -21.12
CA GLN A 321 -76.87 -17.18 -20.95
C GLN A 321 -78.05 -16.98 -19.99
N THR A 322 -77.88 -16.20 -18.92
CA THR A 322 -79.00 -15.86 -18.03
C THR A 322 -79.93 -14.81 -18.64
N THR A 323 -79.45 -13.91 -19.49
CA THR A 323 -80.30 -12.96 -20.24
C THR A 323 -81.16 -13.68 -21.27
N GLU A 324 -80.57 -14.56 -22.10
CA GLU A 324 -81.31 -15.42 -23.05
C GLU A 324 -82.42 -16.23 -22.34
N ARG A 325 -82.12 -16.74 -21.13
CA ARG A 325 -83.09 -17.43 -20.29
C ARG A 325 -84.15 -16.50 -19.69
N LEU A 326 -83.79 -15.32 -19.20
CA LEU A 326 -84.74 -14.38 -18.59
C LEU A 326 -85.66 -13.72 -19.62
N GLU A 327 -85.21 -13.53 -20.86
CA GLU A 327 -86.11 -13.15 -21.97
C GLU A 327 -87.16 -14.23 -22.22
N MET A 328 -86.77 -15.51 -22.17
CA MET A 328 -87.69 -16.65 -22.25
C MET A 328 -88.65 -16.73 -21.05
N GLU A 329 -88.21 -16.43 -19.83
CA GLU A 329 -89.06 -16.45 -18.62
C GLU A 329 -89.98 -15.21 -18.51
N LEU A 330 -89.54 -14.03 -18.93
CA LEU A 330 -90.33 -12.78 -18.89
C LEU A 330 -91.48 -12.80 -19.90
N LEU A 331 -91.32 -13.53 -21.02
CA LEU A 331 -92.40 -13.87 -21.95
C LEU A 331 -93.54 -14.66 -21.27
N TYR A 332 -93.26 -15.47 -20.24
CA TYR A 332 -94.30 -16.10 -19.41
C TYR A 332 -94.86 -15.15 -18.35
N ALA A 333 -93.99 -14.46 -17.60
CA ALA A 333 -94.40 -13.67 -16.42
C ALA A 333 -95.31 -12.47 -16.76
N ARG A 334 -95.19 -11.90 -17.98
CA ARG A 334 -96.02 -10.76 -18.42
C ARG A 334 -97.52 -11.09 -18.58
N ALA A 335 -97.94 -12.33 -18.36
CA ALA A 335 -99.33 -12.78 -18.39
C ALA A 335 -100.07 -12.73 -17.03
N ALA A 336 -99.43 -12.28 -15.93
CA ALA A 336 -99.90 -12.55 -14.55
C ALA A 336 -100.72 -11.45 -13.81
N ASP A 337 -100.12 -10.37 -13.27
CA ASP A 337 -100.62 -9.70 -12.04
C ASP A 337 -100.89 -8.17 -12.06
N LEU A 338 -101.78 -7.68 -11.15
CA LEU A 338 -102.25 -6.27 -10.95
C LEU A 338 -102.84 -5.93 -9.51
N ASN A 339 -102.36 -4.86 -8.78
CA ASN A 339 -102.88 -4.15 -7.52
C ASN A 339 -102.67 -4.72 -6.08
N GLY A 340 -102.78 -4.01 -4.90
CA GLY A 340 -102.70 -2.55 -4.53
C GLY A 340 -103.30 -1.99 -3.17
N VAL A 341 -102.47 -1.44 -2.22
CA VAL A 341 -102.65 -0.24 -1.28
C VAL A 341 -103.42 -0.31 0.13
N ALA A 342 -103.28 0.69 1.07
CA ALA A 342 -103.62 0.73 2.56
C ALA A 342 -103.93 2.15 3.27
N SER A 343 -104.31 2.31 4.60
CA SER A 343 -104.46 3.62 5.42
C SER A 343 -104.70 3.59 7.02
N ASP A 344 -105.13 4.70 7.73
CA ASP A 344 -104.79 5.20 9.17
C ASP A 344 -105.90 5.99 10.09
N GLY A 345 -105.69 6.53 11.37
CA GLY A 345 -106.67 7.41 12.22
C GLY A 345 -106.49 7.84 13.78
N GLU A 346 -107.30 8.79 14.40
CA GLU A 346 -107.18 9.57 15.76
C GLU A 346 -108.56 10.08 16.46
N GLU A 347 -108.84 10.90 17.57
CA GLU A 347 -108.53 11.10 19.08
C GLU A 347 -109.60 12.03 19.92
N GLY A 348 -109.46 12.52 21.21
CA GLY A 348 -110.42 13.50 21.98
C GLY A 348 -110.48 13.71 23.59
N GLU A 349 -111.08 14.82 24.20
CA GLU A 349 -111.10 15.30 25.68
C GLU A 349 -112.33 16.19 26.23
N ASP A 350 -112.59 16.44 27.58
CA ASP A 350 -113.18 17.68 28.31
C ASP A 350 -113.50 17.54 29.88
N GLY A 351 -113.78 18.63 30.67
CA GLY A 351 -114.24 18.62 32.11
C GLY A 351 -114.67 19.97 32.80
N GLY A 352 -115.26 19.98 34.04
CA GLY A 352 -115.88 21.23 34.60
C GLY A 352 -116.10 21.56 36.11
N VAL A 353 -116.27 20.63 37.07
CA VAL A 353 -116.67 20.96 38.48
C VAL A 353 -115.56 21.64 39.33
N TYR A 354 -114.38 21.87 38.75
CA TYR A 354 -113.13 22.12 39.46
C TYR A 354 -113.02 23.48 40.15
N ARG A 355 -113.74 24.52 39.70
CA ARG A 355 -113.42 25.95 39.97
C ARG A 355 -113.31 26.37 41.45
N GLN A 356 -114.03 25.75 42.39
CA GLN A 356 -113.91 26.12 43.82
C GLN A 356 -112.88 25.28 44.59
N ARG A 357 -112.61 24.05 44.17
CA ARG A 357 -111.37 23.36 44.59
C ARG A 357 -110.14 24.12 44.06
N TYR A 358 -110.25 24.66 42.85
CA TYR A 358 -109.21 25.45 42.17
C TYR A 358 -108.68 26.60 43.02
N GLU A 359 -109.51 27.34 43.78
CA GLU A 359 -109.05 28.50 44.55
C GLU A 359 -108.35 28.16 45.87
N HIS A 360 -108.74 27.08 46.56
CA HIS A 360 -107.97 26.58 47.70
C HIS A 360 -106.67 25.92 47.21
N ALA A 361 -106.80 25.08 46.18
CA ALA A 361 -105.68 24.47 45.49
C ALA A 361 -104.70 25.54 44.98
N ILE A 362 -105.15 26.69 44.44
CA ILE A 362 -104.27 27.79 44.01
C ILE A 362 -103.37 28.29 45.13
N ARG A 363 -103.85 28.42 46.39
CA ARG A 363 -103.00 28.94 47.47
C ARG A 363 -102.00 27.90 47.98
N GLU A 364 -102.40 26.63 48.04
CA GLU A 364 -101.51 25.52 48.36
C GLU A 364 -100.52 25.26 47.22
N LEU A 365 -100.96 25.40 45.97
CA LEU A 365 -100.16 25.38 44.75
C LEU A 365 -99.21 26.56 44.71
N GLU A 366 -99.58 27.77 45.14
CA GLU A 366 -98.68 28.92 45.21
C GLU A 366 -97.60 28.74 46.27
N PHE A 367 -97.95 28.21 47.46
CA PHE A 367 -96.98 27.91 48.50
C PHE A 367 -96.03 26.79 48.08
N THR A 368 -96.56 25.68 47.56
CA THR A 368 -95.74 24.58 47.03
C THR A 368 -94.94 24.99 45.80
N LYS A 369 -95.48 25.80 44.89
CA LYS A 369 -94.77 26.37 43.72
C LYS A 369 -93.66 27.33 44.13
N ARG A 370 -93.80 28.10 45.21
CA ARG A 370 -92.68 28.89 45.77
C ARG A 370 -91.62 27.99 46.39
N LYS A 371 -92.00 26.95 47.15
CA LYS A 371 -91.04 25.99 47.71
C LYS A 371 -90.32 25.18 46.61
N MET A 372 -91.05 24.73 45.60
CA MET A 372 -90.51 24.04 44.43
C MET A 372 -89.64 24.97 43.58
N ALA A 373 -90.01 26.24 43.42
CA ALA A 373 -89.17 27.23 42.74
C ALA A 373 -87.85 27.44 43.50
N GLN A 374 -87.88 27.60 44.83
CA GLN A 374 -86.66 27.69 45.64
C GLN A 374 -85.82 26.42 45.52
N GLN A 375 -86.41 25.22 45.67
CA GLN A 375 -85.67 23.97 45.48
C GLN A 375 -85.10 23.82 44.07
N HIS A 376 -85.83 24.25 43.02
CA HIS A 376 -85.31 24.25 41.66
C HIS A 376 -84.19 25.28 41.45
N GLU A 377 -84.21 26.41 42.16
CA GLU A 377 -83.14 27.42 42.12
C GLU A 377 -81.89 26.91 42.86
N ASP A 378 -82.07 26.35 44.07
CA ASP A 378 -81.02 25.70 44.87
C ASP A 378 -80.40 24.48 44.12
N ASP A 379 -81.21 23.67 43.44
CA ASP A 379 -80.78 22.55 42.60
C ASP A 379 -80.07 23.05 41.33
N LEU A 380 -80.53 24.16 40.72
CA LEU A 380 -79.90 24.76 39.54
C LEU A 380 -78.53 25.34 39.91
N GLU A 381 -78.38 26.02 41.05
CA GLU A 381 -77.07 26.48 41.53
C GLU A 381 -76.10 25.32 41.77
N GLN A 382 -76.57 24.23 42.40
CA GLN A 382 -75.78 23.02 42.59
C GLN A 382 -75.37 22.37 41.26
N LEU A 383 -76.29 22.27 40.29
CA LEU A 383 -76.02 21.72 38.96
C LEU A 383 -75.08 22.62 38.15
N VAL A 384 -75.18 23.94 38.26
CA VAL A 384 -74.24 24.90 37.64
C VAL A 384 -72.87 24.80 38.29
N GLY A 385 -72.80 24.63 39.62
CA GLY A 385 -71.55 24.38 40.35
C GLY A 385 -70.87 23.08 39.92
N LEU A 386 -71.63 21.98 39.85
CA LEU A 386 -71.16 20.68 39.36
C LEU A 386 -70.73 20.74 37.89
N LYS A 387 -71.53 21.35 37.02
CA LYS A 387 -71.21 21.59 35.61
C LYS A 387 -69.87 22.33 35.49
N LYS A 388 -69.69 23.44 36.21
CA LYS A 388 -68.45 24.24 36.16
C LYS A 388 -67.22 23.47 36.68
N GLN A 389 -67.39 22.59 37.65
CA GLN A 389 -66.33 21.68 38.10
C GLN A 389 -65.99 20.60 37.06
N LEU A 390 -67.00 20.06 36.36
CA LEU A 390 -66.82 19.08 35.29
C LEU A 390 -66.20 19.71 34.04
N GLU A 391 -66.64 20.91 33.65
CA GLU A 391 -66.03 21.71 32.58
C GLU A 391 -64.56 22.01 32.88
N LYS A 392 -64.20 22.36 34.13
CA LYS A 392 -62.79 22.52 34.51
C LYS A 392 -62.02 21.19 34.40
N LYS A 393 -62.52 20.09 34.98
CA LYS A 393 -61.85 18.78 34.91
C LYS A 393 -61.67 18.30 33.47
N LEU A 394 -62.61 18.62 32.58
CA LEU A 394 -62.52 18.32 31.15
C LEU A 394 -61.44 19.17 30.46
N ALA A 395 -61.33 20.46 30.79
CA ALA A 395 -60.25 21.33 30.30
C ALA A 395 -58.87 20.88 30.81
N ASP A 396 -58.73 20.65 32.13
CA ASP A 396 -57.52 20.13 32.77
C ASP A 396 -57.05 18.83 32.07
N ALA A 397 -57.97 17.92 31.76
CA ALA A 397 -57.68 16.65 31.06
C ALA A 397 -57.36 16.82 29.55
N TYR A 398 -57.92 17.83 28.88
CA TYR A 398 -57.53 18.15 27.49
C TYR A 398 -56.11 18.72 27.41
N GLU A 399 -55.71 19.56 28.38
CA GLU A 399 -54.34 20.06 28.47
C GLU A 399 -53.36 18.90 28.72
N GLU A 400 -53.64 17.99 29.67
CA GLU A 400 -52.80 16.81 29.93
C GLU A 400 -52.64 15.90 28.69
N VAL A 401 -53.73 15.65 27.94
CA VAL A 401 -53.66 14.85 26.70
C VAL A 401 -52.80 15.52 25.63
N GLU A 402 -52.81 16.85 25.51
CA GLU A 402 -52.00 17.56 24.51
C GLU A 402 -50.52 17.68 24.95
N GLU A 403 -50.23 17.77 26.25
CA GLU A 403 -48.86 17.61 26.78
C GLU A 403 -48.32 16.20 26.50
N GLN A 404 -49.10 15.15 26.80
CA GLN A 404 -48.71 13.76 26.50
C GLN A 404 -48.48 13.54 25.00
N ARG A 405 -49.29 14.16 24.12
CA ARG A 405 -49.06 14.15 22.65
C ARG A 405 -47.75 14.81 22.25
N GLN A 406 -47.41 15.96 22.85
CA GLN A 406 -46.12 16.62 22.59
C GLN A 406 -44.94 15.75 23.05
N VAL A 407 -45.04 15.10 24.21
CA VAL A 407 -44.03 14.15 24.71
C VAL A 407 -43.88 12.96 23.77
N VAL A 408 -44.96 12.33 23.31
CA VAL A 408 -44.91 11.27 22.28
C VAL A 408 -44.31 11.77 20.96
N GLY A 409 -44.59 13.01 20.57
CA GLY A 409 -43.99 13.67 19.40
C GLY A 409 -42.49 13.98 19.54
N GLN A 410 -41.98 14.14 20.77
CA GLN A 410 -40.54 14.21 21.04
C GLN A 410 -39.90 12.82 20.99
N TRP A 411 -40.50 11.82 21.63
CA TRP A 411 -39.99 10.44 21.61
C TRP A 411 -39.96 9.84 20.19
N LYS A 412 -40.98 10.06 19.37
CA LYS A 412 -40.97 9.63 17.94
C LYS A 412 -39.78 10.21 17.17
N ARG A 413 -39.47 11.49 17.34
CA ARG A 413 -38.29 12.13 16.72
C ARG A 413 -36.97 11.57 17.25
N ARG A 414 -36.89 11.27 18.56
CA ARG A 414 -35.70 10.66 19.16
C ARG A 414 -35.47 9.21 18.69
N VAL A 415 -36.54 8.44 18.51
CA VAL A 415 -36.50 7.09 17.90
C VAL A 415 -36.10 7.16 16.42
N GLN A 416 -36.62 8.12 15.64
CA GLN A 416 -36.16 8.31 14.26
C GLN A 416 -34.67 8.65 14.18
N LYS A 417 -34.16 9.53 15.07
CA LYS A 417 -32.73 9.86 15.12
C LYS A 417 -31.86 8.65 15.47
N LEU A 418 -32.25 7.88 16.50
CA LEU A 418 -31.55 6.66 16.90
C LEU A 418 -31.59 5.57 15.81
N ASN A 419 -32.68 5.47 15.05
CA ASN A 419 -32.76 4.54 13.90
C ASN A 419 -31.85 4.98 12.74
N GLY A 420 -31.68 6.29 12.51
CA GLY A 420 -30.67 6.82 11.58
C GLY A 420 -29.26 6.48 12.03
N GLU A 421 -28.89 6.84 13.26
CA GLU A 421 -27.58 6.54 13.86
C GLU A 421 -27.27 5.04 13.85
N MET A 422 -28.28 4.17 14.07
CA MET A 422 -28.15 2.73 13.95
C MET A 422 -27.93 2.25 12.49
N HIS A 423 -28.54 2.91 11.51
CA HIS A 423 -28.34 2.58 10.09
C HIS A 423 -26.93 3.01 9.63
N ASP A 424 -26.51 4.22 9.99
CA ASP A 424 -25.16 4.73 9.73
C ASP A 424 -24.09 3.80 10.33
N LEU A 425 -24.29 3.33 11.57
CA LEU A 425 -23.39 2.37 12.22
C LEU A 425 -23.40 0.97 11.59
N ARG A 426 -24.50 0.54 10.94
CA ARG A 426 -24.53 -0.71 10.17
C ARG A 426 -23.75 -0.57 8.86
N LEU A 427 -23.96 0.52 8.12
CA LEU A 427 -23.21 0.81 6.90
C LEU A 427 -21.71 0.89 7.18
N LEU A 428 -21.31 1.54 8.29
CA LEU A 428 -19.91 1.60 8.72
C LEU A 428 -19.36 0.21 9.08
N LEU A 429 -20.14 -0.65 9.74
CA LEU A 429 -19.74 -2.03 10.06
C LEU A 429 -19.60 -2.90 8.79
N GLU A 430 -20.51 -2.75 7.83
CA GLU A 430 -20.47 -3.41 6.52
C GLU A 430 -19.27 -2.96 5.70
N GLU A 431 -18.95 -1.65 5.68
CA GLU A 431 -17.76 -1.09 5.04
C GLU A 431 -16.47 -1.65 5.65
N GLN A 432 -16.34 -1.64 7.00
CA GLN A 432 -15.16 -2.22 7.66
C GLN A 432 -15.05 -3.74 7.42
N THR A 433 -16.17 -4.45 7.35
CA THR A 433 -16.22 -5.89 7.02
C THR A 433 -15.79 -6.13 5.57
N ALA A 434 -16.22 -5.30 4.62
CA ALA A 434 -15.78 -5.35 3.23
C ALA A 434 -14.28 -5.03 3.08
N ARG A 435 -13.79 -4.02 3.80
CA ARG A 435 -12.37 -3.63 3.85
C ARG A 435 -11.50 -4.77 4.41
N ASN A 436 -11.95 -5.43 5.48
CA ASN A 436 -11.24 -6.58 6.05
C ASN A 436 -11.22 -7.79 5.10
N ASN A 437 -12.37 -8.13 4.49
CA ASN A 437 -12.46 -9.16 3.44
C ASN A 437 -11.56 -8.87 2.22
N LEU A 438 -11.36 -7.59 1.87
CA LEU A 438 -10.44 -7.18 0.81
C LEU A 438 -8.97 -7.34 1.24
N LEU A 439 -8.63 -7.01 2.49
CA LEU A 439 -7.30 -7.21 3.05
C LEU A 439 -6.94 -8.70 3.13
N GLU A 440 -7.84 -9.57 3.59
CA GLU A 440 -7.66 -11.02 3.53
C GLU A 440 -7.42 -11.52 2.10
N LYS A 441 -8.19 -11.04 1.12
CA LYS A 441 -8.00 -11.41 -0.31
C LYS A 441 -6.66 -10.90 -0.86
N LYS A 442 -6.13 -9.78 -0.36
CA LYS A 442 -4.78 -9.28 -0.70
C LYS A 442 -3.69 -10.13 -0.02
N GLN A 443 -3.85 -10.46 1.26
CA GLN A 443 -2.91 -11.31 2.00
C GLN A 443 -2.76 -12.69 1.36
N ARG A 444 -3.88 -13.40 1.12
CA ARG A 444 -3.89 -14.73 0.47
C ARG A 444 -3.25 -14.72 -0.93
N LYS A 445 -3.32 -13.59 -1.67
CA LYS A 445 -2.60 -13.41 -2.94
C LYS A 445 -1.10 -13.22 -2.72
N PHE A 446 -0.71 -12.33 -1.82
CA PHE A 446 0.69 -12.08 -1.45
C PHE A 446 1.39 -13.36 -0.95
N ASP A 447 0.71 -14.17 -0.13
CA ASP A 447 1.20 -15.46 0.35
C ASP A 447 1.39 -16.45 -0.82
N SER A 448 0.45 -16.48 -1.78
CA SER A 448 0.55 -17.33 -2.98
C SER A 448 1.66 -16.87 -3.93
N GLU A 449 1.85 -15.56 -4.11
CA GLU A 449 2.92 -14.99 -4.93
C GLU A 449 4.29 -15.26 -4.28
N THR A 450 4.39 -15.10 -2.96
CA THR A 450 5.58 -15.46 -2.17
C THR A 450 5.90 -16.96 -2.30
N GLN A 451 4.90 -17.84 -2.16
CA GLN A 451 5.08 -19.29 -2.29
C GLN A 451 5.53 -19.70 -3.71
N ASN A 452 5.01 -19.03 -4.76
CA ASN A 452 5.46 -19.24 -6.13
C ASN A 452 6.93 -18.81 -6.30
N LEU A 453 7.30 -17.61 -5.85
CA LEU A 453 8.69 -17.12 -5.90
C LEU A 453 9.67 -18.02 -5.10
N MET A 454 9.22 -18.63 -3.99
CA MET A 454 10.02 -19.61 -3.25
C MET A 454 10.19 -20.94 -4.01
N ASN A 455 9.22 -21.34 -4.84
CA ASN A 455 9.33 -22.51 -5.71
C ASN A 455 10.23 -22.22 -6.93
N ASP A 456 10.09 -21.06 -7.55
CA ASP A 456 10.97 -20.61 -8.64
C ASP A 456 12.43 -20.53 -8.16
N LEU A 457 12.67 -19.96 -6.97
CA LEU A 457 14.00 -19.91 -6.35
C LEU A 457 14.58 -21.31 -6.06
N ARG A 458 13.75 -22.28 -5.68
CA ARG A 458 14.17 -23.69 -5.53
C ARG A 458 14.53 -24.32 -6.88
N GLN A 459 13.74 -24.06 -7.91
CA GLN A 459 13.99 -24.56 -9.27
C GLN A 459 15.27 -23.96 -9.86
N GLU A 460 15.53 -22.67 -9.65
CA GLU A 460 16.79 -22.00 -10.03
C GLU A 460 17.99 -22.51 -9.22
N LYS A 461 17.86 -22.72 -7.89
CA LYS A 461 18.93 -23.37 -7.10
C LYS A 461 19.26 -24.76 -7.65
N ALA A 462 18.25 -25.58 -7.95
CA ALA A 462 18.44 -26.93 -8.50
C ALA A 462 19.06 -26.93 -9.92
N GLN A 463 18.66 -26.01 -10.79
CA GLN A 463 19.29 -25.82 -12.11
C GLN A 463 20.74 -25.36 -11.98
N ARG A 464 21.03 -24.40 -11.08
CA ARG A 464 22.39 -23.92 -10.82
C ARG A 464 23.30 -25.02 -10.28
N GLU A 465 22.81 -25.87 -9.38
CA GLU A 465 23.57 -27.05 -8.93
C GLU A 465 23.84 -28.03 -10.07
N ARG A 466 22.85 -28.31 -10.92
CA ARG A 466 23.02 -29.18 -12.06
C ARG A 466 24.11 -28.65 -13.02
N LEU A 467 24.03 -27.37 -13.38
CA LEU A 467 25.03 -26.70 -14.22
C LEU A 467 26.43 -26.65 -13.57
N ALA A 468 26.50 -26.57 -12.23
CA ALA A 468 27.77 -26.67 -11.51
C ALA A 468 28.39 -28.07 -11.63
N ARG A 469 27.60 -29.14 -11.47
CA ARG A 469 28.05 -30.53 -11.65
C ARG A 469 28.46 -30.83 -13.09
N GLU A 470 27.67 -30.37 -14.07
CA GLU A 470 27.99 -30.49 -15.50
C GLU A 470 29.30 -29.76 -15.85
N LYS A 471 29.55 -28.59 -15.24
CA LYS A 471 30.83 -27.86 -15.35
C LYS A 471 32.00 -28.60 -14.68
N GLU A 472 31.80 -29.22 -13.52
CA GLU A 472 32.85 -29.97 -12.82
C GLU A 472 33.26 -31.22 -13.62
N ILE A 473 32.30 -31.92 -14.23
CA ILE A 473 32.56 -33.02 -15.17
C ILE A 473 33.37 -32.52 -16.37
N ALA A 474 32.95 -31.43 -17.03
CA ALA A 474 33.68 -30.86 -18.17
C ALA A 474 35.11 -30.39 -17.82
N ILE A 475 35.36 -29.97 -16.57
CA ILE A 475 36.71 -29.63 -16.08
C ILE A 475 37.56 -30.90 -15.89
N ALA A 476 36.98 -31.99 -15.37
CA ALA A 476 37.66 -33.27 -15.24
C ALA A 476 38.01 -33.87 -16.62
N GLU A 477 37.05 -33.88 -17.55
CA GLU A 477 37.25 -34.30 -18.94
C GLU A 477 38.36 -33.49 -19.62
N LYS A 478 38.34 -32.15 -19.48
CA LYS A 478 39.39 -31.27 -19.98
C LYS A 478 40.76 -31.65 -19.42
N PHE A 479 40.88 -31.88 -18.11
CA PHE A 479 42.14 -32.25 -17.47
C PHE A 479 42.66 -33.61 -17.98
N THR A 480 41.77 -34.59 -18.19
CA THR A 480 42.12 -35.89 -18.78
C THR A 480 42.61 -35.74 -20.23
N VAL A 481 41.99 -34.87 -21.04
CA VAL A 481 42.44 -34.58 -22.41
C VAL A 481 43.78 -33.83 -22.42
N GLU A 482 44.01 -32.90 -21.49
CA GLU A 482 45.29 -32.20 -21.34
C GLU A 482 46.43 -33.14 -20.91
N GLN A 483 46.16 -34.09 -20.00
CA GLN A 483 47.12 -35.15 -19.64
C GLN A 483 47.45 -36.03 -20.84
N ASN A 484 46.43 -36.58 -21.52
CA ASN A 484 46.63 -37.44 -22.70
C ASN A 484 47.41 -36.71 -23.82
N LEU A 485 47.21 -35.40 -23.99
CA LEU A 485 47.96 -34.57 -24.92
C LEU A 485 49.42 -34.35 -24.49
N SER A 486 49.67 -34.23 -23.18
CA SER A 486 51.03 -34.14 -22.62
C SER A 486 51.79 -35.46 -22.82
N ASP A 487 51.15 -36.59 -22.53
CA ASP A 487 51.75 -37.92 -22.68
C ASP A 487 52.08 -38.22 -24.15
N ALA A 488 51.17 -37.87 -25.07
CA ALA A 488 51.39 -37.99 -26.51
C ALA A 488 52.52 -37.09 -27.04
N ARG A 489 52.71 -35.89 -26.47
CA ARG A 489 53.86 -35.01 -26.82
C ARG A 489 55.18 -35.62 -26.37
N LEU A 490 55.24 -36.11 -25.13
CA LEU A 490 56.43 -36.79 -24.61
C LEU A 490 56.79 -38.03 -25.45
N GLU A 491 55.79 -38.78 -25.92
CA GLU A 491 56.03 -39.91 -26.83
C GLU A 491 56.53 -39.50 -28.22
N ILE A 492 56.16 -38.30 -28.72
CA ILE A 492 56.70 -37.72 -29.96
C ILE A 492 58.14 -37.26 -29.74
N GLU A 493 58.41 -36.49 -28.67
CA GLU A 493 59.75 -36.02 -28.32
C GLU A 493 60.74 -37.19 -28.17
N LEU A 494 60.35 -38.27 -27.48
CA LEU A 494 61.14 -39.50 -27.34
C LEU A 494 61.36 -40.25 -28.69
N LYS A 495 60.48 -40.09 -29.67
CA LYS A 495 60.66 -40.64 -31.03
C LYS A 495 61.55 -39.76 -31.89
N GLU A 496 61.48 -38.43 -31.74
CA GLU A 496 62.39 -37.49 -32.37
C GLU A 496 63.82 -37.62 -31.82
N GLU A 497 63.99 -37.82 -30.51
CA GLU A 497 65.28 -38.06 -29.87
C GLU A 497 65.98 -39.31 -30.46
N ARG A 498 65.20 -40.37 -30.67
CA ARG A 498 65.63 -41.63 -31.30
C ARG A 498 65.92 -41.47 -32.80
N LEU A 499 65.14 -40.65 -33.51
CA LEU A 499 65.42 -40.32 -34.91
C LEU A 499 66.71 -39.49 -35.04
N ARG A 500 66.94 -38.52 -34.16
CA ARG A 500 68.15 -37.70 -34.13
C ARG A 500 69.40 -38.56 -33.85
N THR A 501 69.36 -39.42 -32.84
CA THR A 501 70.47 -40.37 -32.56
C THR A 501 70.71 -41.36 -33.70
N LEU A 502 69.67 -42.01 -34.25
CA LEU A 502 69.82 -42.92 -35.40
C LEU A 502 70.32 -42.21 -36.67
N THR A 503 69.98 -40.93 -36.87
CA THR A 503 70.51 -40.13 -37.99
C THR A 503 71.98 -39.80 -37.77
N GLN A 504 72.36 -39.39 -36.56
CA GLN A 504 73.74 -39.07 -36.21
C GLN A 504 74.65 -40.31 -36.28
N GLU A 505 74.20 -41.48 -35.84
CA GLU A 505 74.93 -42.74 -36.03
C GLU A 505 75.16 -43.06 -37.52
N LEU A 506 74.20 -42.72 -38.39
CA LEU A 506 74.29 -42.90 -39.84
C LEU A 506 75.27 -41.89 -40.48
N GLU A 507 75.28 -40.65 -40.01
CA GLU A 507 76.23 -39.62 -40.43
C GLU A 507 77.67 -39.94 -39.97
N GLU A 508 77.87 -40.34 -38.71
CA GLU A 508 79.18 -40.74 -38.17
C GLU A 508 79.77 -41.98 -38.89
N LEU A 509 78.91 -42.89 -39.37
CA LEU A 509 79.32 -44.03 -40.21
C LEU A 509 79.73 -43.65 -41.65
N THR A 510 79.44 -42.44 -42.14
CA THR A 510 79.72 -42.04 -43.53
C THR A 510 80.99 -41.21 -43.75
N PHE A 511 81.62 -40.67 -42.69
CA PHE A 511 82.85 -39.85 -42.81
C PHE A 511 84.02 -40.34 -41.93
N GLY A 512 84.50 -41.56 -42.24
CA GLY A 512 85.65 -42.18 -41.59
C GLY A 512 87.00 -41.86 -42.25
N GLY A 513 87.78 -40.95 -41.65
CA GLY A 513 89.20 -40.75 -41.98
C GLY A 513 89.73 -39.39 -41.51
N LYS A 514 90.67 -39.38 -40.55
CA LYS A 514 91.21 -38.14 -39.97
C LYS A 514 92.73 -38.13 -39.92
N THR A 515 93.33 -36.97 -40.20
CA THR A 515 94.78 -36.71 -40.04
C THR A 515 95.06 -35.93 -38.76
N GLU A 516 96.29 -35.98 -38.26
CA GLU A 516 96.64 -35.49 -36.91
C GLU A 516 96.37 -33.99 -36.68
N GLU A 517 96.37 -33.18 -37.74
CA GLU A 517 96.08 -31.73 -37.65
C GLU A 517 94.61 -31.46 -37.31
N GLU A 518 93.68 -32.28 -37.80
CA GLU A 518 92.28 -32.26 -37.39
C GLU A 518 92.14 -32.67 -35.92
N VAL A 519 92.96 -33.61 -35.42
CA VAL A 519 92.94 -34.02 -34.00
C VAL A 519 93.34 -32.86 -33.09
N ALA A 520 94.21 -31.95 -33.53
CA ALA A 520 94.55 -30.74 -32.78
C ALA A 520 93.38 -29.73 -32.76
N GLN A 521 92.73 -29.50 -33.91
CA GLN A 521 91.56 -28.61 -33.99
C GLN A 521 90.37 -29.17 -33.21
N LEU A 522 90.10 -30.48 -33.33
CA LEU A 522 89.07 -31.20 -32.59
C LEU A 522 89.32 -31.21 -31.08
N LYS A 523 90.57 -31.31 -30.61
CA LYS A 523 90.87 -31.14 -29.18
C LYS A 523 90.53 -29.74 -28.68
N LYS A 524 90.77 -28.70 -29.48
CA LYS A 524 90.43 -27.31 -29.13
C LYS A 524 88.92 -27.07 -29.15
N ALA A 525 88.23 -27.50 -30.20
CA ALA A 525 86.78 -27.46 -30.31
C ALA A 525 86.10 -28.28 -29.21
N LYS A 526 86.63 -29.48 -28.88
CA LYS A 526 86.18 -30.29 -27.73
C LYS A 526 86.30 -29.52 -26.43
N HIS A 527 87.38 -28.78 -26.19
CA HIS A 527 87.53 -28.03 -24.94
C HIS A 527 86.62 -26.79 -24.86
N GLU A 528 86.34 -26.13 -26.00
CA GLU A 528 85.33 -25.07 -26.07
C GLU A 528 83.90 -25.61 -25.92
N LEU A 529 83.61 -26.82 -26.40
CA LEU A 529 82.32 -27.51 -26.20
C LEU A 529 82.17 -28.09 -24.79
N GLU A 530 83.23 -28.65 -24.19
CA GLU A 530 83.27 -29.05 -22.78
C GLU A 530 82.98 -27.86 -21.87
N LYS A 531 83.56 -26.69 -22.18
CA LYS A 531 83.25 -25.48 -21.43
C LYS A 531 81.80 -25.06 -21.62
N ARG A 532 81.29 -24.98 -22.86
CA ARG A 532 79.89 -24.61 -23.11
C ARG A 532 78.90 -25.58 -22.48
N ALA A 533 79.16 -26.88 -22.53
CA ALA A 533 78.33 -27.89 -21.88
C ALA A 533 78.29 -27.65 -20.37
N LYS A 534 79.43 -27.33 -19.73
CA LYS A 534 79.48 -27.01 -18.30
C LYS A 534 78.84 -25.66 -17.95
N ASP A 535 79.05 -24.63 -18.77
CA ASP A 535 78.37 -23.34 -18.66
C ASP A 535 76.83 -23.57 -18.76
N GLN A 536 76.36 -24.52 -19.58
CA GLN A 536 74.95 -24.93 -19.72
C GLN A 536 74.43 -25.86 -18.61
N GLU A 537 75.26 -26.73 -18.03
CA GLU A 537 74.92 -27.52 -16.83
C GLU A 537 74.68 -26.58 -15.64
N GLU A 538 75.52 -25.55 -15.47
CA GLU A 538 75.35 -24.52 -14.43
C GLU A 538 74.08 -23.67 -14.67
N GLU A 539 73.75 -23.31 -15.92
CA GLU A 539 72.45 -22.67 -16.25
C GLU A 539 71.23 -23.59 -15.99
N LEU A 540 71.35 -24.90 -16.23
CA LEU A 540 70.27 -25.87 -15.99
C LEU A 540 70.02 -26.12 -14.50
N ASP A 541 71.06 -26.17 -13.66
CA ASP A 541 70.91 -26.27 -12.20
C ASP A 541 70.26 -24.99 -11.61
N ASP A 542 70.65 -23.80 -12.09
CA ASP A 542 70.02 -22.53 -11.69
C ASP A 542 68.53 -22.47 -12.10
N LEU A 543 68.20 -22.97 -13.30
CA LEU A 543 66.81 -23.11 -13.75
C LEU A 543 66.02 -24.14 -12.93
N ALA A 544 66.61 -25.28 -12.59
CA ALA A 544 65.99 -26.28 -11.72
C ALA A 544 65.71 -25.73 -10.31
N GLY A 545 66.64 -24.94 -9.76
CA GLY A 545 66.45 -24.20 -8.51
C GLY A 545 65.30 -23.19 -8.58
N GLN A 546 65.16 -22.46 -9.69
CA GLN A 546 64.02 -21.57 -9.92
C GLN A 546 62.69 -22.34 -10.05
N VAL A 547 62.67 -23.50 -10.73
CA VAL A 547 61.48 -24.36 -10.83
C VAL A 547 61.03 -24.82 -9.45
N GLN A 548 61.92 -25.35 -8.59
CA GLN A 548 61.54 -25.75 -7.22
C GLN A 548 60.98 -24.58 -6.38
N LEU A 549 61.54 -23.37 -6.53
CA LEU A 549 61.03 -22.16 -5.87
C LEU A 549 59.62 -21.79 -6.37
N LEU A 550 59.37 -21.90 -7.67
CA LEU A 550 58.06 -21.67 -8.29
C LEU A 550 57.04 -22.74 -7.90
N GLU A 551 57.44 -24.01 -7.81
CA GLU A 551 56.59 -25.10 -7.32
C GLU A 551 56.18 -24.91 -5.86
N GLN A 552 57.12 -24.53 -4.97
CA GLN A 552 56.77 -24.18 -3.59
C GLN A 552 55.85 -22.95 -3.52
N ALA A 553 56.02 -21.97 -4.40
CA ALA A 553 55.13 -20.81 -4.48
C ALA A 553 53.72 -21.20 -4.96
N LYS A 554 53.63 -22.05 -5.99
CA LYS A 554 52.39 -22.66 -6.50
C LYS A 554 51.66 -23.43 -5.40
N LEU A 555 52.34 -24.32 -4.68
CA LEU A 555 51.76 -25.11 -3.59
C LEU A 555 51.19 -24.22 -2.46
N ARG A 556 51.89 -23.15 -2.07
CA ARG A 556 51.39 -22.17 -1.10
C ARG A 556 50.14 -21.43 -1.60
N LEU A 557 50.09 -21.08 -2.89
CA LEU A 557 48.92 -20.43 -3.50
C LEU A 557 47.73 -21.40 -3.62
N GLU A 558 47.95 -22.65 -4.01
CA GLU A 558 46.90 -23.68 -4.08
C GLU A 558 46.30 -23.99 -2.70
N MET A 559 47.15 -24.12 -1.67
CA MET A 559 46.70 -24.23 -0.28
C MET A 559 45.91 -23.00 0.17
N SER A 560 46.37 -21.78 -0.17
CA SER A 560 45.66 -20.54 0.15
C SER A 560 44.30 -20.44 -0.54
N ILE A 561 44.17 -20.94 -1.76
CA ILE A 561 42.91 -20.95 -2.52
C ILE A 561 41.92 -21.97 -1.94
N GLU A 562 42.36 -23.17 -1.56
CA GLU A 562 41.45 -24.16 -0.94
C GLU A 562 41.10 -23.79 0.51
N GLN A 563 41.98 -23.09 1.25
CA GLN A 563 41.64 -22.46 2.52
C GLN A 563 40.52 -21.41 2.34
N GLN A 564 40.67 -20.48 1.39
CA GLN A 564 39.64 -19.47 1.08
C GLN A 564 38.32 -20.10 0.59
N ARG A 565 38.37 -21.20 -0.17
CA ARG A 565 37.17 -21.97 -0.56
C ARG A 565 36.49 -22.62 0.65
N LYS A 566 37.26 -23.16 1.59
CA LYS A 566 36.75 -23.75 2.84
C LYS A 566 36.13 -22.69 3.75
N GLU A 567 36.71 -21.50 3.80
CA GLU A 567 36.17 -20.32 4.49
C GLU A 567 34.86 -19.87 3.83
N MET A 568 34.82 -19.63 2.51
CA MET A 568 33.56 -19.29 1.79
C MET A 568 32.45 -20.33 1.98
N ARG A 569 32.76 -21.63 1.95
CA ARG A 569 31.76 -22.69 2.21
C ARG A 569 31.19 -22.57 3.63
N LYS A 570 32.06 -22.31 4.62
CA LYS A 570 31.63 -22.13 6.02
C LYS A 570 30.85 -20.83 6.22
N GLU A 571 31.26 -19.73 5.62
CA GLU A 571 30.53 -18.46 5.66
C GLU A 571 29.14 -18.57 5.02
N MET A 572 29.02 -19.26 3.89
CA MET A 572 27.72 -19.46 3.24
C MET A 572 26.82 -20.38 4.07
N GLN A 573 27.38 -21.42 4.70
CA GLN A 573 26.63 -22.30 5.62
C GLN A 573 26.16 -21.54 6.87
N GLN A 574 27.03 -20.71 7.47
CA GLN A 574 26.63 -19.82 8.58
C GLN A 574 25.59 -18.78 8.14
N ARG A 575 25.59 -18.33 6.88
CA ARG A 575 24.56 -17.40 6.37
C ARG A 575 23.21 -18.06 6.15
N ASP A 576 23.17 -19.31 5.67
CA ASP A 576 21.92 -20.08 5.62
C ASP A 576 21.39 -20.36 7.05
N GLU A 577 22.26 -20.71 8.01
CA GLU A 577 21.91 -20.84 9.44
C GLU A 577 21.36 -19.52 10.04
N GLU A 578 22.03 -18.38 9.81
CA GLU A 578 21.58 -17.05 10.25
C GLU A 578 20.21 -16.67 9.65
N LEU A 579 19.90 -17.11 8.42
CA LEU A 579 18.61 -16.87 7.76
C LEU A 579 17.48 -17.74 8.32
N GLU A 580 17.75 -18.99 8.68
CA GLU A 580 16.76 -19.83 9.37
C GLU A 580 16.47 -19.31 10.79
N ASP A 581 17.48 -18.85 11.52
CA ASP A 581 17.32 -18.19 12.82
C ASP A 581 16.49 -16.90 12.73
N VAL A 582 16.72 -16.07 11.70
CA VAL A 582 15.92 -14.85 11.45
C VAL A 582 14.47 -15.21 11.11
N ARG A 583 14.22 -16.23 10.29
CA ARG A 583 12.85 -16.72 10.00
C ARG A 583 12.15 -17.26 11.25
N GLY A 584 12.87 -18.04 12.07
CA GLY A 584 12.36 -18.56 13.34
C GLY A 584 11.99 -17.44 14.32
N ASN A 585 12.82 -16.42 14.43
CA ASN A 585 12.56 -15.27 15.31
C ASN A 585 11.46 -14.33 14.76
N ALA A 586 11.34 -14.18 13.44
CA ALA A 586 10.19 -13.50 12.83
C ALA A 586 8.87 -14.23 13.15
N HIS A 587 8.82 -15.56 13.02
CA HIS A 587 7.63 -16.35 13.35
C HIS A 587 7.27 -16.28 14.85
N LYS A 588 8.27 -16.28 15.76
CA LYS A 588 8.04 -16.01 17.19
C LYS A 588 7.47 -14.61 17.43
N LYS A 589 7.96 -13.59 16.72
CA LYS A 589 7.48 -12.21 16.85
C LYS A 589 6.05 -12.02 16.32
N VAL A 590 5.67 -12.72 15.26
CA VAL A 590 4.26 -12.79 14.79
C VAL A 590 3.37 -13.35 15.90
N LYS A 591 3.73 -14.49 16.50
CA LYS A 591 2.96 -15.08 17.62
C LYS A 591 2.86 -14.19 18.86
N ALA A 592 3.89 -13.41 19.16
CA ALA A 592 3.84 -12.43 20.23
C ALA A 592 2.86 -11.28 19.92
N LEU A 593 2.80 -10.82 18.66
CA LEU A 593 1.85 -9.80 18.21
C LEU A 593 0.40 -10.33 18.12
N GLU A 594 0.22 -11.60 17.73
CA GLU A 594 -1.07 -12.29 17.77
C GLU A 594 -1.63 -12.33 19.21
N SER A 595 -0.82 -12.76 20.18
CA SER A 595 -1.21 -12.76 21.61
C SER A 595 -1.41 -11.36 22.18
N GLN A 596 -0.66 -10.34 21.74
CA GLN A 596 -0.93 -8.95 22.11
C GLN A 596 -2.27 -8.45 21.56
N LEU A 597 -2.65 -8.86 20.34
CA LEU A 597 -3.93 -8.50 19.73
C LEU A 597 -5.12 -9.16 20.45
N GLU A 598 -4.94 -10.39 20.95
CA GLU A 598 -5.91 -11.06 21.83
C GLU A 598 -6.07 -10.32 23.16
N ASN A 599 -4.96 -9.98 23.84
CA ASN A 599 -4.99 -9.21 25.10
C ASN A 599 -5.66 -7.83 24.92
N GLU A 600 -5.32 -7.08 23.87
CA GLU A 600 -5.96 -5.79 23.53
C GLU A 600 -7.46 -5.94 23.25
N HIS A 601 -7.91 -7.10 22.73
CA HIS A 601 -9.33 -7.40 22.54
C HIS A 601 -10.06 -7.67 23.88
N GLU A 602 -9.40 -8.36 24.82
CA GLU A 602 -9.91 -8.55 26.17
C GLU A 602 -9.96 -7.23 26.97
N GLU A 603 -8.89 -6.43 26.94
CA GLU A 603 -8.83 -5.11 27.58
C GLU A 603 -9.89 -4.15 27.00
N ARG A 604 -10.05 -4.10 25.67
CA ARG A 604 -11.13 -3.36 25.01
C ARG A 604 -12.52 -3.82 25.48
N THR A 605 -12.70 -5.11 25.75
CA THR A 605 -13.96 -5.68 26.26
C THR A 605 -14.21 -5.29 27.71
N ILE A 606 -13.16 -5.16 28.54
CA ILE A 606 -13.25 -4.61 29.90
C ILE A 606 -13.59 -3.12 29.86
N LEU A 607 -12.87 -2.33 29.07
CA LEU A 607 -13.10 -0.89 28.90
C LEU A 607 -14.51 -0.57 28.36
N LEU A 608 -15.10 -1.43 27.52
CA LEU A 608 -16.50 -1.30 27.09
C LEU A 608 -17.50 -1.51 28.24
N ARG A 609 -17.22 -2.42 29.18
CA ARG A 609 -18.05 -2.61 30.39
C ARG A 609 -17.93 -1.41 31.33
N GLU A 610 -16.71 -0.88 31.50
CA GLU A 610 -16.47 0.34 32.29
C GLU A 610 -17.10 1.58 31.65
N LYS A 611 -17.08 1.70 30.31
CA LYS A 611 -17.81 2.75 29.58
C LYS A 611 -19.32 2.68 29.88
N HIS A 612 -19.93 1.50 29.81
CA HIS A 612 -21.34 1.32 30.15
C HIS A 612 -21.66 1.48 31.66
N GLU A 613 -20.67 1.33 32.54
CA GLU A 613 -20.77 1.65 33.97
C GLU A 613 -20.72 3.17 34.21
N LEU A 614 -19.83 3.88 33.51
CA LEU A 614 -19.73 5.34 33.55
C LEU A 614 -20.95 6.02 32.90
N GLU A 615 -21.44 5.51 31.77
CA GLU A 615 -22.67 6.01 31.11
C GLU A 615 -23.89 5.91 32.03
N ARG A 616 -24.05 4.80 32.76
CA ARG A 616 -25.12 4.67 33.77
C ARG A 616 -25.00 5.70 34.90
N ARG A 617 -23.78 6.00 35.36
CA ARG A 617 -23.53 7.05 36.37
C ARG A 617 -23.79 8.45 35.81
N LEU A 618 -23.47 8.68 34.54
CA LEU A 618 -23.72 9.95 33.85
C LEU A 618 -25.22 10.21 33.71
N VAL A 619 -26.01 9.21 33.32
CA VAL A 619 -27.49 9.30 33.27
C VAL A 619 -28.07 9.64 34.65
N ALA A 620 -27.62 8.98 35.72
CA ALA A 620 -28.08 9.27 37.08
C ALA A 620 -27.72 10.70 37.53
N LEU A 621 -26.54 11.21 37.16
CA LEU A 621 -26.15 12.61 37.40
C LEU A 621 -26.99 13.59 36.58
N GLU A 622 -27.32 13.28 35.31
CA GLU A 622 -28.23 14.11 34.51
C GLU A 622 -29.66 14.14 35.08
N GLU A 623 -30.14 13.06 35.71
CA GLU A 623 -31.45 13.06 36.38
C GLU A 623 -31.46 13.95 37.63
N GLN A 624 -30.37 13.96 38.40
CA GLN A 624 -30.20 14.87 39.53
C GLN A 624 -30.07 16.35 39.08
N ASP A 625 -29.26 16.61 38.06
CA ASP A 625 -29.08 17.94 37.41
C ASP A 625 -30.37 18.45 36.72
N ARG A 626 -31.32 17.56 36.37
CA ARG A 626 -32.69 17.95 35.97
C ARG A 626 -33.55 18.39 37.15
N ALA A 627 -33.42 17.75 38.31
CA ALA A 627 -34.15 18.13 39.52
C ALA A 627 -33.67 19.49 40.06
N ASP A 628 -32.36 19.73 40.08
CA ASP A 628 -31.78 21.00 40.55
C ASP A 628 -32.19 22.18 39.65
N ARG A 629 -32.17 22.01 38.31
CA ARG A 629 -32.65 23.04 37.38
C ARG A 629 -34.15 23.36 37.50
N ALA A 630 -34.97 22.39 37.95
CA ALA A 630 -36.38 22.65 38.20
C ALA A 630 -36.57 23.63 39.37
N ALA A 631 -35.77 23.48 40.44
CA ALA A 631 -35.75 24.42 41.57
C ALA A 631 -35.24 25.81 41.15
N GLU A 632 -34.17 25.90 40.36
CA GLU A 632 -33.66 27.18 39.85
C GLU A 632 -34.69 27.94 39.00
N ALA A 633 -35.49 27.23 38.19
CA ALA A 633 -36.49 27.82 37.31
C ALA A 633 -37.56 28.62 38.08
N GLU A 634 -37.99 28.16 39.25
CA GLU A 634 -38.91 28.90 40.12
C GLU A 634 -38.30 30.22 40.63
N THR A 635 -37.01 30.21 40.98
CA THR A 635 -36.32 31.44 41.44
C THR A 635 -36.21 32.47 40.32
N MET A 636 -35.90 32.03 39.09
CA MET A 636 -35.79 32.90 37.92
C MET A 636 -37.14 33.55 37.54
N GLN A 637 -38.26 32.86 37.79
CA GLN A 637 -39.60 33.42 37.58
C GLN A 637 -39.93 34.59 38.52
N ARG A 638 -39.35 34.65 39.74
CA ARG A 638 -39.49 35.82 40.62
C ARG A 638 -38.75 37.03 40.03
N LEU A 639 -37.46 36.88 39.74
CA LEU A 639 -36.59 37.96 39.25
C LEU A 639 -37.07 38.61 37.93
N LYS A 640 -37.68 37.82 37.03
CA LYS A 640 -38.27 38.35 35.77
C LYS A 640 -39.44 39.31 35.98
N ARG A 641 -40.08 39.33 37.16
CA ARG A 641 -41.21 40.23 37.47
C ARG A 641 -40.73 41.64 37.82
N ASP A 642 -39.60 41.76 38.52
CA ASP A 642 -39.04 43.06 38.92
C ASP A 642 -38.33 43.78 37.77
N LEU A 643 -37.65 43.06 36.87
CA LEU A 643 -37.02 43.64 35.68
C LEU A 643 -38.02 44.34 34.72
N LYS A 644 -39.31 44.01 34.81
CA LYS A 644 -40.37 44.68 34.03
C LYS A 644 -40.70 46.09 34.54
N ARG A 645 -40.40 46.41 35.81
CA ARG A 645 -40.67 47.73 36.41
C ARG A 645 -39.66 48.80 35.97
N THR A 646 -38.39 48.43 35.79
CA THR A 646 -37.30 49.39 35.53
C THR A 646 -37.21 49.84 34.07
N LYS A 647 -37.62 49.01 33.09
CA LYS A 647 -37.55 49.35 31.66
C LYS A 647 -38.53 50.42 31.19
N ALA A 648 -39.49 50.85 32.01
CA ALA A 648 -40.43 51.91 31.66
C ALA A 648 -39.75 53.30 31.61
N LEU A 649 -38.88 53.59 32.59
CA LEU A 649 -38.33 54.93 32.83
C LEU A 649 -37.23 55.39 31.86
N LEU A 650 -36.77 54.53 30.95
CA LEU A 650 -35.65 54.83 30.05
C LEU A 650 -36.08 55.45 28.71
N ARG A 651 -37.36 55.32 28.33
CA ARG A 651 -37.84 55.75 27.00
C ARG A 651 -38.09 57.26 26.90
N ASP A 652 -38.49 57.90 28.00
CA ASP A 652 -38.86 59.32 28.01
C ASP A 652 -37.65 60.27 27.85
N ALA A 653 -36.43 59.73 27.87
CA ALA A 653 -35.18 60.50 27.78
C ALA A 653 -34.59 60.61 26.37
N GLN A 654 -35.12 59.90 25.36
CA GLN A 654 -34.45 59.74 24.05
C GLN A 654 -35.03 60.57 22.90
N THR A 655 -36.03 61.42 23.13
CA THR A 655 -36.82 62.11 22.09
C THR A 655 -36.46 63.59 21.82
N MET A 656 -35.32 64.09 22.34
CA MET A 656 -35.00 65.54 22.34
C MET A 656 -33.68 65.96 21.65
N LEU A 657 -33.08 65.15 20.76
CA LEU A 657 -31.71 65.42 20.27
C LEU A 657 -31.43 65.21 18.76
N GLU A 658 -32.43 65.33 17.88
CA GLU A 658 -32.21 65.29 16.41
C GLU A 658 -32.91 66.43 15.64
N ARG A 659 -32.21 67.56 15.45
CA ARG A 659 -32.48 68.55 14.38
C ARG A 659 -31.21 69.35 14.03
N SER A 660 -30.72 69.22 12.78
CA SER A 660 -30.13 70.29 11.92
C SER A 660 -29.11 69.77 10.90
N LYS A 661 -29.37 69.97 9.60
CA LYS A 661 -28.42 70.00 8.46
C LYS A 661 -29.04 70.84 7.33
N GLY A 662 -28.22 71.46 6.45
CA GLY A 662 -28.74 72.27 5.33
C GLY A 662 -27.70 72.91 4.39
N ASP A 663 -27.19 72.11 3.46
CA ASP A 663 -26.93 72.33 2.01
C ASP A 663 -26.64 73.70 1.31
N SER A 664 -25.95 73.52 0.15
CA SER A 664 -26.00 74.34 -1.09
C SER A 664 -25.10 75.62 -1.13
N THR A 665 -24.75 76.23 -2.28
CA THR A 665 -24.91 75.91 -3.73
C THR A 665 -23.81 76.62 -4.57
N GLY A 666 -23.73 76.41 -5.90
CA GLY A 666 -23.19 77.46 -6.82
C GLY A 666 -22.02 77.13 -7.78
N LYS A 667 -22.13 76.12 -8.67
CA LYS A 667 -21.16 75.88 -9.77
C LYS A 667 -21.80 76.03 -11.17
N ALA A 668 -21.82 77.24 -11.72
CA ALA A 668 -22.34 77.51 -13.08
C ALA A 668 -21.25 77.99 -14.06
N ALA A 669 -20.85 79.26 -13.99
CA ALA A 669 -19.92 79.88 -14.96
C ALA A 669 -18.51 79.25 -15.00
N LEU A 670 -18.06 78.63 -13.91
CA LEU A 670 -16.72 78.05 -13.77
C LEU A 670 -16.54 76.65 -14.40
N ARG A 671 -17.58 76.09 -15.05
CA ARG A 671 -17.51 74.77 -15.68
C ARG A 671 -17.04 74.85 -17.14
N GLN A 672 -17.67 75.70 -17.95
CA GLN A 672 -17.55 75.65 -19.42
C GLN A 672 -16.12 75.94 -19.94
N LEU A 673 -15.41 76.90 -19.33
CA LEU A 673 -13.99 77.18 -19.64
C LEU A 673 -13.00 76.22 -18.97
N LYS A 674 -13.46 75.40 -18.01
CA LYS A 674 -12.62 74.44 -17.30
C LYS A 674 -12.57 73.11 -18.04
N ASN A 675 -13.73 72.60 -18.50
CA ASN A 675 -13.84 71.40 -19.32
C ASN A 675 -12.87 71.43 -20.53
N GLN A 676 -12.87 72.51 -21.32
CA GLN A 676 -12.03 72.60 -22.52
C GLN A 676 -10.51 72.59 -22.26
N LEU A 677 -10.08 72.95 -21.04
CA LEU A 677 -8.69 72.79 -20.60
C LEU A 677 -8.45 71.39 -20.01
N GLU A 678 -9.39 70.90 -19.21
CA GLU A 678 -9.35 69.57 -18.60
C GLU A 678 -9.34 68.45 -19.66
N ASP A 679 -10.06 68.57 -20.77
CA ASP A 679 -10.07 67.58 -21.86
C ASP A 679 -8.69 67.46 -22.54
N ALA A 680 -8.03 68.60 -22.82
CA ALA A 680 -6.69 68.64 -23.42
C ALA A 680 -5.59 68.17 -22.45
N GLU A 681 -5.69 68.55 -21.17
CA GLU A 681 -4.78 68.07 -20.13
C GLU A 681 -5.00 66.57 -19.83
N CYS A 682 -6.24 66.08 -19.87
CA CYS A 682 -6.58 64.67 -19.70
C CYS A 682 -6.03 63.82 -20.85
N ALA A 683 -6.21 64.22 -22.12
CA ALA A 683 -5.63 63.51 -23.26
C ALA A 683 -4.10 63.37 -23.16
N ARG A 684 -3.41 64.46 -22.76
CA ARG A 684 -1.97 64.46 -22.50
C ARG A 684 -1.58 63.58 -21.29
N ALA A 685 -2.36 63.62 -20.20
CA ALA A 685 -2.12 62.81 -19.02
C ALA A 685 -2.33 61.32 -19.28
N VAL A 686 -3.34 60.95 -20.09
CA VAL A 686 -3.58 59.57 -20.54
C VAL A 686 -2.42 59.08 -21.41
N ALA A 687 -1.96 59.89 -22.38
CA ALA A 687 -0.81 59.52 -23.22
C ALA A 687 0.49 59.31 -22.41
N ILE A 688 0.76 60.19 -21.42
CA ILE A 688 1.93 60.04 -20.53
C ILE A 688 1.78 58.81 -19.62
N LYS A 689 0.59 58.55 -19.06
CA LYS A 689 0.34 57.35 -18.26
C LYS A 689 0.46 56.06 -19.08
N ALA A 690 -0.04 56.03 -20.31
CA ALA A 690 0.09 54.88 -21.20
C ALA A 690 1.56 54.60 -21.53
N LYS A 691 2.36 55.64 -21.80
CA LYS A 691 3.81 55.50 -21.97
C LYS A 691 4.48 54.95 -20.70
N GLN A 692 4.14 55.50 -19.53
CA GLN A 692 4.72 55.07 -18.25
C GLN A 692 4.33 53.64 -17.88
N ALA A 693 3.10 53.21 -18.18
CA ALA A 693 2.65 51.83 -18.02
C ALA A 693 3.45 50.87 -18.92
N LEU A 694 3.61 51.20 -20.20
CA LEU A 694 4.42 50.39 -21.13
C LEU A 694 5.91 50.35 -20.75
N GLU A 695 6.47 51.45 -20.24
CA GLU A 695 7.84 51.48 -19.71
C GLU A 695 7.96 50.67 -18.40
N GLN A 696 6.92 50.62 -17.57
CA GLN A 696 6.88 49.78 -16.37
C GLN A 696 6.74 48.28 -16.73
N GLU A 697 5.80 47.92 -17.60
CA GLU A 697 5.61 46.55 -18.11
C GLU A 697 6.90 46.02 -18.79
N LEU A 698 7.63 46.87 -19.51
CA LEU A 698 8.93 46.51 -20.09
C LEU A 698 9.99 46.21 -19.03
N ASN A 699 10.05 47.00 -17.94
CA ASN A 699 10.97 46.76 -16.84
C ASN A 699 10.58 45.52 -16.02
N GLU A 700 9.28 45.29 -15.80
CA GLU A 700 8.76 44.12 -15.08
C GLU A 700 8.95 42.81 -15.87
N THR A 701 8.78 42.85 -17.20
CA THR A 701 9.09 41.70 -18.09
C THR A 701 10.59 41.42 -18.21
N GLN A 702 11.45 42.44 -18.11
CA GLN A 702 12.90 42.23 -18.01
C GLN A 702 13.31 41.64 -16.65
N ALA A 703 12.81 42.19 -15.54
CA ALA A 703 13.11 41.69 -14.20
C ALA A 703 12.64 40.24 -13.98
N THR A 704 11.45 39.88 -14.49
CA THR A 704 10.94 38.50 -14.42
C THR A 704 11.72 37.54 -15.33
N LEU A 705 12.28 38.01 -16.45
CA LEU A 705 13.17 37.20 -17.30
C LEU A 705 14.52 36.92 -16.62
N GLU A 706 15.15 37.93 -16.01
CA GLU A 706 16.41 37.76 -15.27
C GLU A 706 16.23 36.84 -14.05
N GLU A 707 15.15 37.03 -13.29
CA GLU A 707 14.79 36.16 -12.17
C GLU A 707 14.51 34.72 -12.62
N ALA A 708 13.81 34.50 -13.74
CA ALA A 708 13.61 33.17 -14.29
C ALA A 708 14.93 32.50 -14.74
N MET A 709 15.89 33.25 -15.28
CA MET A 709 17.23 32.73 -15.59
C MET A 709 18.01 32.37 -14.33
N ARG A 710 17.94 33.20 -13.27
CA ARG A 710 18.55 32.91 -11.97
C ARG A 710 17.97 31.64 -11.34
N GLN A 711 16.64 31.56 -11.24
CA GLN A 711 15.93 30.40 -10.70
C GLN A 711 16.24 29.11 -11.47
N ARG A 712 16.40 29.18 -12.80
CA ARG A 712 16.85 28.05 -13.62
C ARG A 712 18.26 27.60 -13.25
N SER A 713 19.22 28.52 -13.15
CA SER A 713 20.61 28.19 -12.79
C SER A 713 20.68 27.50 -11.42
N GLU A 714 19.97 28.06 -10.43
CA GLU A 714 19.89 27.49 -9.09
C GLU A 714 19.18 26.12 -9.07
N ALA A 715 18.19 25.90 -9.94
CA ALA A 715 17.55 24.58 -10.08
C ALA A 715 18.48 23.54 -10.70
N GLU A 716 19.31 23.94 -11.66
CA GLU A 716 20.32 23.10 -12.30
C GLU A 716 21.44 22.73 -11.31
N GLU A 717 21.87 23.66 -10.45
CA GLU A 717 22.80 23.39 -9.35
C GLU A 717 22.18 22.49 -8.26
N ARG A 718 20.94 22.77 -7.83
CA ARG A 718 20.19 21.92 -6.88
C ARG A 718 20.03 20.48 -7.39
N ALA A 719 19.72 20.29 -8.67
CA ALA A 719 19.62 18.95 -9.27
C ALA A 719 20.97 18.20 -9.31
N ASN A 720 22.08 18.92 -9.44
CA ASN A 720 23.43 18.34 -9.39
C ASN A 720 23.89 18.05 -7.95
N ALA A 721 23.48 18.86 -6.95
CA ALA A 721 23.70 18.57 -5.54
C ALA A 721 22.94 17.30 -5.10
N ALA A 722 21.62 17.26 -5.35
CA ALA A 722 20.76 16.13 -4.98
C ALA A 722 21.20 14.77 -5.59
N ASN A 723 21.88 14.78 -6.75
CA ASN A 723 22.47 13.56 -7.34
C ASN A 723 23.71 13.06 -6.60
N ARG A 724 24.51 13.95 -6.00
CA ARG A 724 25.67 13.57 -5.16
C ARG A 724 25.18 13.07 -3.81
N GLU A 725 24.31 13.85 -3.16
CA GLU A 725 23.62 13.46 -1.93
C GLU A 725 23.01 12.06 -2.06
N ARG A 726 22.21 11.79 -3.11
CA ARG A 726 21.59 10.47 -3.31
C ARG A 726 22.60 9.33 -3.35
N SER A 727 23.84 9.57 -3.80
CA SER A 727 24.89 8.55 -3.84
C SER A 727 25.55 8.36 -2.45
N GLU A 728 25.79 9.45 -1.73
CA GLU A 728 26.35 9.44 -0.37
C GLU A 728 25.35 8.84 0.64
N LEU A 729 24.06 9.14 0.49
CA LEU A 729 22.97 8.65 1.33
C LEU A 729 22.62 7.18 1.08
N LEU A 730 23.10 6.59 -0.03
CA LEU A 730 23.10 5.14 -0.24
C LEU A 730 24.29 4.48 0.48
N SER A 731 25.49 5.05 0.41
CA SER A 731 26.66 4.60 1.20
C SER A 731 26.36 4.62 2.70
N GLN A 732 25.73 5.69 3.20
CA GLN A 732 25.31 5.77 4.60
C GLN A 732 24.22 4.75 4.96
N LEU A 733 23.36 4.33 4.02
CA LEU A 733 22.38 3.28 4.29
C LEU A 733 23.09 1.93 4.45
N GLU A 734 24.02 1.61 3.54
CA GLU A 734 24.86 0.41 3.61
C GLU A 734 25.68 0.39 4.93
N GLU A 735 26.29 1.50 5.32
CA GLU A 735 27.02 1.65 6.60
C GLU A 735 26.12 1.47 7.84
N ASN A 736 24.90 2.04 7.84
CA ASN A 736 23.95 1.86 8.96
C ASN A 736 23.39 0.42 9.04
N GLU A 737 23.23 -0.27 7.91
CA GLU A 737 22.86 -1.69 7.88
C GLU A 737 24.01 -2.58 8.42
N GLU A 738 25.27 -2.25 8.14
CA GLU A 738 26.44 -2.91 8.74
C GLU A 738 26.57 -2.63 10.25
N GLU A 739 26.38 -1.39 10.71
CA GLU A 739 26.38 -1.08 12.16
C GLU A 739 25.23 -1.80 12.90
N LEU A 740 24.03 -1.85 12.31
CA LEU A 740 22.90 -2.59 12.88
C LEU A 740 23.18 -4.09 12.93
N ALA A 741 23.83 -4.66 11.91
CA ALA A 741 24.27 -6.05 11.90
C ALA A 741 25.33 -6.33 12.99
N GLU A 742 26.29 -5.42 13.21
CA GLU A 742 27.25 -5.49 14.32
C GLU A 742 26.54 -5.47 15.69
N VAL A 743 25.56 -4.58 15.89
CA VAL A 743 24.80 -4.48 17.16
C VAL A 743 23.97 -5.75 17.39
N LEU A 744 23.29 -6.25 16.37
CA LEU A 744 22.53 -7.51 16.44
C LEU A 744 23.45 -8.72 16.71
N LYS A 745 24.66 -8.75 16.13
CA LYS A 745 25.67 -9.79 16.39
C LYS A 745 26.15 -9.75 17.85
N LYS A 746 26.43 -8.56 18.39
CA LYS A 746 26.80 -8.36 19.81
C LYS A 746 25.66 -8.77 20.75
N TYR A 747 24.41 -8.45 20.40
CA TYR A 747 23.22 -8.89 21.15
C TYR A 747 23.04 -10.42 21.13
N ARG A 748 23.15 -11.08 19.96
CA ARG A 748 23.11 -12.54 19.86
C ARG A 748 24.19 -13.21 20.71
N ALA A 749 25.42 -12.69 20.70
CA ALA A 749 26.52 -13.20 21.52
C ALA A 749 26.21 -13.12 23.02
N ALA A 750 25.66 -11.99 23.50
CA ALA A 750 25.23 -11.85 24.89
C ALA A 750 24.10 -12.82 25.27
N VAL A 751 23.10 -13.02 24.40
CA VAL A 751 22.01 -13.99 24.62
C VAL A 751 22.54 -15.43 24.66
N GLN A 752 23.45 -15.79 23.75
CA GLN A 752 24.11 -17.10 23.76
C GLN A 752 24.95 -17.32 25.03
N GLN A 753 25.67 -16.29 25.49
CA GLN A 753 26.44 -16.35 26.74
C GLN A 753 25.51 -16.59 27.95
N VAL A 754 24.43 -15.82 28.10
CA VAL A 754 23.45 -16.01 29.18
C VAL A 754 22.81 -17.40 29.13
N SER A 755 22.52 -17.92 27.94
CA SER A 755 21.99 -19.29 27.77
C SER A 755 23.01 -20.37 28.14
N ALA A 756 24.31 -20.16 27.87
CA ALA A 756 25.38 -21.08 28.26
C ALA A 756 25.63 -21.04 29.77
N GLU A 757 25.58 -19.86 30.39
CA GLU A 757 25.67 -19.68 31.84
C GLU A 757 24.48 -20.31 32.57
N GLN A 758 23.26 -20.22 32.01
CA GLN A 758 22.09 -20.96 32.51
C GLN A 758 22.27 -22.49 32.43
N GLY A 759 22.82 -23.00 31.31
CA GLY A 759 23.13 -24.43 31.16
C GLY A 759 24.14 -24.91 32.21
N GLN A 760 25.24 -24.17 32.40
CA GLN A 760 26.24 -24.47 33.44
C GLN A 760 25.64 -24.39 34.86
N LEU A 761 24.68 -23.49 35.11
CA LEU A 761 23.97 -23.41 36.38
C LEU A 761 23.09 -24.65 36.63
N GLN A 762 22.41 -25.16 35.59
CA GLN A 762 21.62 -26.39 35.67
C GLN A 762 22.51 -27.64 35.85
N GLU A 763 23.62 -27.74 35.12
CA GLU A 763 24.61 -28.80 35.32
C GLU A 763 25.16 -28.77 36.75
N ALA A 764 25.49 -27.59 37.29
CA ALA A 764 25.92 -27.44 38.68
C ALA A 764 24.84 -27.84 39.70
N GLN A 765 23.57 -27.53 39.44
CA GLN A 765 22.45 -27.97 40.29
C GLN A 765 22.29 -29.50 40.29
N VAL A 766 22.41 -30.15 39.13
CA VAL A 766 22.38 -31.62 39.02
C VAL A 766 23.59 -32.25 39.73
N GLN A 767 24.78 -31.65 39.57
CA GLN A 767 26.01 -32.08 40.26
C GLN A 767 25.87 -31.99 41.79
N ILE A 768 25.26 -30.92 42.30
CA ILE A 768 24.98 -30.73 43.73
C ILE A 768 23.99 -31.79 44.21
N ALA A 769 22.87 -31.99 43.52
CA ALA A 769 21.86 -33.00 43.90
C ALA A 769 22.43 -34.43 43.90
N ALA A 770 23.33 -34.76 42.97
CA ALA A 770 24.04 -36.03 42.96
C ALA A 770 24.97 -36.21 44.17
N LEU A 771 25.74 -35.17 44.52
CA LEU A 771 26.61 -35.17 45.70
C LEU A 771 25.81 -35.20 47.02
N GLU A 772 24.61 -34.62 47.07
CA GLU A 772 23.70 -34.73 48.21
C GLU A 772 23.12 -36.14 48.36
N ALA A 773 22.79 -36.82 47.26
CA ALA A 773 22.36 -38.21 47.27
C ALA A 773 23.49 -39.18 47.67
N GLU A 774 24.71 -38.97 47.16
CA GLU A 774 25.90 -39.73 47.57
C GLU A 774 26.19 -39.52 49.07
N LYS A 775 26.08 -38.28 49.56
CA LYS A 775 26.20 -37.92 50.98
C LYS A 775 25.11 -38.55 51.87
N SER A 776 23.90 -38.81 51.36
CA SER A 776 22.93 -39.64 52.09
C SER A 776 23.33 -41.11 52.09
N SER A 777 23.70 -41.70 50.94
CA SER A 777 24.11 -43.11 50.90
C SER A 777 25.34 -43.39 51.78
N LEU A 778 26.32 -42.48 51.81
CA LEU A 778 27.48 -42.59 52.70
C LEU A 778 27.10 -42.46 54.19
N LYS A 779 26.07 -41.69 54.55
CA LYS A 779 25.53 -41.67 55.92
C LYS A 779 24.86 -43.00 56.27
N ASP A 780 24.07 -43.56 55.37
CA ASP A 780 23.37 -44.83 55.60
C ASP A 780 24.36 -45.99 55.72
N GLN A 781 25.39 -46.03 54.87
CA GLN A 781 26.52 -46.96 55.00
C GLN A 781 27.31 -46.77 56.30
N LEU A 782 27.51 -45.53 56.75
CA LEU A 782 28.19 -45.26 58.02
C LEU A 782 27.33 -45.71 59.21
N ALA A 783 26.02 -45.48 59.17
CA ALA A 783 25.08 -46.01 60.16
C ALA A 783 25.06 -47.55 60.18
N GLU A 784 25.04 -48.21 59.02
CA GLU A 784 25.13 -49.67 58.93
C GLU A 784 26.47 -50.19 59.46
N LEU A 785 27.58 -49.53 59.15
CA LEU A 785 28.91 -49.90 59.67
C LEU A 785 29.04 -49.65 61.17
N THR A 786 28.38 -48.63 61.73
CA THR A 786 28.27 -48.42 63.18
C THR A 786 27.43 -49.53 63.82
N GLN A 787 26.27 -49.87 63.26
CA GLN A 787 25.42 -50.95 63.79
C GLN A 787 26.13 -52.33 63.69
N ARG A 788 26.90 -52.56 62.62
CA ARG A 788 27.76 -53.74 62.48
C ARG A 788 28.91 -53.70 63.51
N LEU A 789 29.51 -52.54 63.80
CA LEU A 789 30.53 -52.40 64.84
C LEU A 789 29.95 -52.71 66.22
N GLU A 790 28.81 -52.15 66.58
CA GLU A 790 28.07 -52.46 67.82
C GLU A 790 27.77 -53.96 67.94
N SER A 791 27.38 -54.62 66.83
CA SER A 791 27.14 -56.08 66.82
C SER A 791 28.41 -56.92 67.02
N VAL A 792 29.58 -56.40 66.65
CA VAL A 792 30.89 -57.05 66.85
C VAL A 792 31.42 -56.76 68.27
N GLU A 793 31.18 -55.57 68.80
CA GLU A 793 31.53 -55.19 70.17
C GLU A 793 30.69 -55.95 71.22
N GLN A 794 29.52 -56.46 70.86
CA GLN A 794 28.72 -57.39 71.67
C GLN A 794 29.24 -58.85 71.67
N LEU A 795 30.22 -59.20 70.82
CA LEU A 795 30.83 -60.54 70.73
C LEU A 795 32.36 -60.46 70.88
N GLY A 796 32.80 -59.92 72.01
CA GLY A 796 34.23 -59.84 72.32
C GLY A 796 34.85 -61.16 72.79
N ASP A 797 36.12 -61.36 72.43
CA ASP A 797 37.12 -61.86 73.38
C ASP A 797 38.50 -61.23 73.05
N PRO A 798 39.30 -60.72 74.02
CA PRO A 798 40.35 -59.75 73.70
C PRO A 798 41.79 -60.30 73.84
N THR A 799 42.45 -60.71 72.74
CA THR A 799 43.92 -60.96 72.76
C THR A 799 44.60 -60.87 71.38
N ALA A 800 44.86 -59.65 70.89
CA ALA A 800 45.63 -59.44 69.63
C ALA A 800 46.37 -58.08 69.56
N ASN A 801 47.02 -57.67 70.66
CA ASN A 801 47.50 -56.29 70.87
C ASN A 801 48.80 -55.93 70.11
N SER A 802 48.78 -56.15 68.80
CA SER A 802 49.84 -55.82 67.83
C SER A 802 49.22 -55.49 66.46
N LEU A 803 48.17 -56.23 66.06
CA LEU A 803 47.39 -55.91 64.86
C LEU A 803 46.59 -54.61 65.03
N ALA A 804 46.19 -54.28 66.27
CA ALA A 804 45.52 -53.03 66.61
C ALA A 804 46.42 -51.81 66.31
N THR A 805 47.71 -51.87 66.69
CA THR A 805 48.68 -50.80 66.44
C THR A 805 48.89 -50.58 64.94
N ARG A 806 49.09 -51.65 64.17
CA ARG A 806 49.18 -51.55 62.69
C ARG A 806 47.89 -51.06 62.03
N ARG A 807 46.71 -51.42 62.56
CA ARG A 807 45.43 -50.86 62.11
C ARG A 807 45.34 -49.36 62.41
N LEU A 808 45.82 -48.90 63.57
CA LEU A 808 45.86 -47.48 63.91
C LEU A 808 46.88 -46.72 63.06
N GLU A 809 48.06 -47.28 62.77
CA GLU A 809 49.04 -46.71 61.82
C GLU A 809 48.47 -46.60 60.40
N PHE A 810 47.78 -47.65 59.92
CA PHE A 810 47.15 -47.62 58.60
C PHE A 810 45.99 -46.62 58.54
N ARG A 811 45.18 -46.55 59.60
CA ARG A 811 44.04 -45.61 59.71
C ARG A 811 44.51 -44.16 59.93
N ALA A 812 45.67 -43.95 60.55
CA ALA A 812 46.34 -42.66 60.59
C ALA A 812 46.76 -42.23 59.18
N LYS A 813 47.43 -43.10 58.41
CA LYS A 813 47.79 -42.83 57.00
C LYS A 813 46.58 -42.64 56.09
N GLU A 814 45.50 -43.36 56.35
CA GLU A 814 44.21 -43.19 55.65
C GLU A 814 43.58 -41.83 55.96
N LEU A 815 43.68 -41.36 57.22
CA LEU A 815 43.23 -40.02 57.64
C LEU A 815 44.16 -38.90 57.14
N GLU A 816 45.48 -39.13 57.09
CA GLU A 816 46.45 -38.22 56.46
C GLU A 816 46.16 -38.07 54.96
N SER A 817 45.97 -39.17 54.24
CA SER A 817 45.60 -39.16 52.81
C SER A 817 44.24 -38.51 52.55
N LYS A 818 43.25 -38.70 53.44
CA LYS A 818 41.96 -37.99 53.39
C LYS A 818 42.11 -36.50 53.72
N LEU A 819 42.99 -36.14 54.64
CA LEU A 819 43.29 -34.74 54.98
C LEU A 819 44.00 -34.02 53.83
N GLU A 820 44.95 -34.67 53.15
CA GLU A 820 45.57 -34.16 51.93
C GLU A 820 44.51 -33.99 50.81
N LEU A 821 43.64 -34.98 50.62
CA LEU A 821 42.54 -34.88 49.66
C LEU A 821 41.65 -33.68 49.97
N GLU A 822 41.23 -33.51 51.24
CA GLU A 822 40.39 -32.37 51.68
C GLU A 822 41.11 -31.02 51.63
N GLN A 823 42.44 -30.99 51.76
CA GLN A 823 43.21 -29.77 51.50
C GLN A 823 43.20 -29.43 49.99
N THR A 824 43.25 -30.42 49.09
CA THR A 824 43.16 -30.17 47.65
C THR A 824 41.74 -29.82 47.17
N THR A 825 40.69 -30.41 47.74
CA THR A 825 39.29 -30.00 47.45
C THR A 825 39.06 -28.58 47.94
N ARG A 826 39.49 -28.26 49.17
CA ARG A 826 39.42 -26.91 49.75
C ARG A 826 40.16 -25.89 48.90
N ALA A 827 41.40 -26.17 48.46
CA ALA A 827 42.16 -25.24 47.61
C ALA A 827 41.47 -24.98 46.25
N ARG A 828 40.82 -25.99 45.67
CA ARG A 828 40.00 -25.84 44.46
C ARG A 828 38.76 -24.96 44.72
N LEU A 829 38.06 -25.18 45.85
CA LEU A 829 36.90 -24.39 46.24
C LEU A 829 37.28 -22.93 46.56
N GLU A 830 38.38 -22.68 47.26
CA GLU A 830 38.90 -21.33 47.52
C GLU A 830 39.25 -20.61 46.19
N THR A 831 39.83 -21.34 45.22
CA THR A 831 40.08 -20.82 43.85
C THR A 831 38.78 -20.52 43.10
N GLN A 832 37.75 -21.35 43.24
CA GLN A 832 36.44 -21.14 42.61
C GLN A 832 35.70 -19.94 43.24
N ILE A 833 35.76 -19.80 44.57
CA ILE A 833 35.23 -18.65 45.32
C ILE A 833 35.93 -17.36 44.89
N ALA A 834 37.25 -17.38 44.67
CA ALA A 834 37.98 -16.21 44.16
C ALA A 834 37.48 -15.77 42.77
N ARG A 835 37.29 -16.71 41.84
CA ARG A 835 36.73 -16.44 40.50
C ARG A 835 35.28 -15.94 40.55
N LEU A 836 34.46 -16.50 41.44
CA LEU A 836 33.07 -16.06 41.62
C LEU A 836 32.99 -14.64 42.21
N LYS A 837 33.89 -14.27 43.13
CA LYS A 837 34.02 -12.88 43.62
C LYS A 837 34.41 -11.93 42.48
N GLU A 838 35.43 -12.28 41.69
CA GLU A 838 35.86 -11.46 40.54
C GLU A 838 34.74 -11.29 39.50
N SER A 839 33.88 -12.30 39.32
CA SER A 839 32.68 -12.21 38.48
C SER A 839 31.61 -11.28 39.08
N VAL A 840 31.33 -11.41 40.38
CA VAL A 840 30.38 -10.53 41.09
C VAL A 840 30.84 -9.08 41.06
N ASP A 841 32.12 -8.80 41.26
CA ASP A 841 32.68 -7.44 41.20
C ASP A 841 32.53 -6.85 39.79
N LYS A 842 32.78 -7.62 38.73
CA LYS A 842 32.54 -7.20 37.34
C LYS A 842 31.07 -6.88 37.10
N LEU A 843 30.16 -7.79 37.45
CA LEU A 843 28.71 -7.59 37.31
C LEU A 843 28.20 -6.36 38.10
N GLN A 844 28.79 -6.05 39.27
CA GLN A 844 28.50 -4.81 39.99
C GLN A 844 28.97 -3.56 39.23
N THR A 845 30.18 -3.57 38.65
CA THR A 845 30.65 -2.45 37.81
C THR A 845 29.82 -2.26 36.53
N GLU A 846 29.39 -3.36 35.90
CA GLU A 846 28.50 -3.31 34.73
C GLU A 846 27.11 -2.80 35.11
N SER A 847 26.55 -3.22 36.25
CA SER A 847 25.27 -2.70 36.76
C SER A 847 25.34 -1.19 37.04
N ALA A 848 26.44 -0.69 37.60
CA ALA A 848 26.67 0.74 37.80
C ALA A 848 26.81 1.51 36.46
N LEU A 849 27.48 0.92 35.47
CA LEU A 849 27.60 1.48 34.13
C LEU A 849 26.26 1.50 33.38
N LEU A 850 25.41 0.48 33.56
CA LEU A 850 24.08 0.44 32.98
C LEU A 850 23.15 1.49 33.61
N ARG A 851 23.16 1.67 34.93
CA ARG A 851 22.38 2.73 35.61
C ARG A 851 22.77 4.14 35.17
N THR A 852 24.05 4.41 34.94
CA THR A 852 24.51 5.73 34.44
C THR A 852 24.15 5.96 32.96
N LYS A 853 24.16 4.91 32.13
CA LYS A 853 23.62 4.94 30.76
C LYS A 853 22.10 5.16 30.75
N GLU A 854 21.35 4.51 31.65
CA GLU A 854 19.91 4.69 31.77
C GLU A 854 19.57 6.14 32.18
N GLN A 855 20.24 6.68 33.21
CA GLN A 855 20.04 8.06 33.66
C GLN A 855 20.28 9.08 32.52
N THR A 856 21.37 8.90 31.76
CA THR A 856 21.68 9.79 30.62
C THR A 856 20.69 9.63 29.46
N ALA A 857 20.17 8.43 29.22
CA ALA A 857 19.10 8.20 28.25
C ALA A 857 17.77 8.84 28.68
N GLN A 858 17.38 8.74 29.96
CA GLN A 858 16.19 9.40 30.50
C GLN A 858 16.29 10.93 30.37
N ASP A 859 17.44 11.52 30.68
CA ASP A 859 17.64 12.96 30.57
C ASP A 859 17.78 13.45 29.11
N ALA A 860 18.22 12.59 28.18
CA ALA A 860 18.13 12.85 26.74
C ALA A 860 16.66 12.83 26.25
N ALA A 861 15.88 11.82 26.63
CA ALA A 861 14.46 11.73 26.32
C ALA A 861 13.68 12.96 26.84
N ARG A 862 13.97 13.42 28.07
CA ARG A 862 13.40 14.64 28.66
C ARG A 862 13.79 15.95 27.93
N ARG A 863 14.85 15.96 27.11
CA ARG A 863 15.20 17.09 26.23
C ARG A 863 14.43 17.00 24.91
N LEU A 864 14.42 15.83 24.28
CA LEU A 864 13.66 15.57 23.04
C LEU A 864 12.15 15.85 23.23
N GLN A 865 11.59 15.46 24.38
CA GLN A 865 10.18 15.69 24.70
C GLN A 865 9.81 17.18 24.91
N ARG A 866 10.80 18.04 25.23
CA ARG A 866 10.62 19.51 25.23
C ARG A 866 10.67 20.05 23.81
N SER A 867 11.71 19.72 23.06
CA SER A 867 11.84 20.13 21.65
C SER A 867 10.64 19.72 20.80
N LEU A 868 10.05 18.54 21.05
CA LEU A 868 8.82 18.08 20.39
C LEU A 868 7.58 18.92 20.77
N ARG A 869 7.54 19.49 21.98
CA ARG A 869 6.50 20.42 22.41
C ARG A 869 6.69 21.78 21.77
N ASP A 870 7.90 22.32 21.85
CA ASP A 870 8.25 23.63 21.29
C ASP A 870 7.93 23.67 19.78
N ALA A 871 8.32 22.62 19.04
CA ALA A 871 8.00 22.47 17.62
C ALA A 871 6.49 22.28 17.31
N ARG A 872 5.70 21.70 18.23
CA ARG A 872 4.23 21.61 18.09
C ARG A 872 3.57 22.96 18.31
N ASP A 873 4.06 23.73 19.28
CA ASP A 873 3.56 25.06 19.58
C ASP A 873 3.90 26.02 18.40
N GLU A 874 5.10 25.91 17.81
CA GLU A 874 5.48 26.59 16.56
C GLU A 874 4.60 26.19 15.35
N ALA A 875 4.35 24.89 15.16
CA ALA A 875 3.47 24.41 14.10
C ALA A 875 2.02 24.93 14.26
N SER A 876 1.51 25.02 15.49
CA SER A 876 0.20 25.61 15.77
C SER A 876 0.13 27.10 15.41
N SER A 877 1.22 27.84 15.67
CA SER A 877 1.38 29.25 15.26
C SER A 877 1.44 29.40 13.74
N ALA A 878 2.08 28.47 13.02
CA ALA A 878 2.11 28.47 11.56
C ALA A 878 0.72 28.25 10.97
N ILE A 879 -0.05 27.28 11.49
CA ILE A 879 -1.43 27.00 11.07
C ILE A 879 -2.36 28.20 11.34
N SER A 880 -2.20 28.93 12.45
CA SER A 880 -3.00 30.14 12.69
C SER A 880 -2.72 31.22 11.63
N ARG A 881 -1.43 31.46 11.32
CA ARG A 881 -1.01 32.42 10.28
C ARG A 881 -1.48 32.02 8.88
N GLU A 882 -1.49 30.73 8.56
CA GLU A 882 -2.06 30.21 7.31
C GLU A 882 -3.57 30.47 7.24
N GLN A 883 -4.32 30.22 8.32
CA GLN A 883 -5.76 30.51 8.37
C GLN A 883 -6.07 32.00 8.24
N GLU A 884 -5.24 32.88 8.81
CA GLU A 884 -5.35 34.33 8.66
C GLU A 884 -5.06 34.76 7.21
N ALA A 885 -4.01 34.24 6.59
CA ALA A 885 -3.70 34.48 5.17
C ALA A 885 -4.81 33.99 4.23
N LEU A 886 -5.41 32.81 4.51
CA LEU A 886 -6.53 32.27 3.74
C LEU A 886 -7.82 33.09 3.90
N ARG A 887 -8.05 33.75 5.05
CA ARG A 887 -9.15 34.71 5.21
C ARG A 887 -8.88 35.97 4.39
N ALA A 888 -7.69 36.56 4.53
CA ALA A 888 -7.28 37.73 3.76
C ALA A 888 -7.38 37.50 2.23
N ARG A 889 -6.96 36.33 1.74
CA ARG A 889 -7.09 35.95 0.32
C ARG A 889 -8.55 35.95 -0.14
N ARG A 890 -9.46 35.36 0.63
CA ARG A 890 -10.90 35.30 0.32
C ARG A 890 -11.59 36.66 0.31
N ASP A 891 -11.14 37.58 1.15
CA ASP A 891 -11.70 38.93 1.19
C ASP A 891 -11.15 39.81 0.05
N ILE A 892 -9.91 39.55 -0.42
CA ILE A 892 -9.37 40.11 -1.67
C ILE A 892 -10.09 39.51 -2.90
N GLU A 893 -10.34 38.20 -2.92
CA GLU A 893 -11.08 37.51 -4.00
C GLU A 893 -12.48 38.13 -4.19
N LYS A 894 -13.26 38.31 -3.11
CA LYS A 894 -14.56 39.02 -3.18
C LYS A 894 -14.45 40.47 -3.66
N SER A 895 -13.38 41.17 -3.27
CA SER A 895 -13.13 42.55 -3.71
C SER A 895 -12.82 42.62 -5.21
N LEU A 896 -12.17 41.59 -5.76
CA LEU A 896 -11.95 41.43 -7.19
C LEU A 896 -13.26 41.09 -7.92
N GLU A 897 -14.04 40.11 -7.43
CA GLU A 897 -15.36 39.76 -7.99
C GLU A 897 -16.30 40.97 -8.06
N ALA A 898 -16.31 41.83 -7.03
CA ALA A 898 -17.08 43.07 -7.01
C ALA A 898 -16.60 44.06 -8.09
N ALA A 899 -15.29 44.27 -8.22
CA ALA A 899 -14.72 45.14 -9.26
C ALA A 899 -14.91 44.58 -10.69
N GLU A 900 -14.93 43.27 -10.86
CA GLU A 900 -15.26 42.61 -12.13
C GLU A 900 -16.74 42.78 -12.48
N ALA A 901 -17.64 42.72 -11.51
CA ALA A 901 -19.06 43.03 -11.69
C ALA A 901 -19.29 44.52 -12.06
N GLU A 902 -18.65 45.45 -11.35
CA GLU A 902 -18.72 46.89 -11.65
C GLU A 902 -18.16 47.22 -13.04
N THR A 903 -16.99 46.66 -13.40
CA THR A 903 -16.41 46.87 -14.74
C THR A 903 -17.21 46.18 -15.84
N LYS A 904 -17.95 45.09 -15.55
CA LYS A 904 -18.91 44.52 -16.50
C LYS A 904 -20.07 45.47 -16.73
N VAL A 905 -20.72 45.98 -15.68
CA VAL A 905 -21.81 46.96 -15.80
C VAL A 905 -21.36 48.18 -16.61
N ALA A 906 -20.18 48.73 -16.32
CA ALA A 906 -19.62 49.86 -17.07
C ALA A 906 -19.37 49.56 -18.57
N ARG A 907 -19.03 48.32 -18.94
CA ARG A 907 -18.89 47.90 -20.36
C ARG A 907 -20.25 47.77 -21.05
N ASP A 908 -21.26 47.25 -20.35
CA ASP A 908 -22.60 47.07 -20.91
C ASP A 908 -23.34 48.42 -21.01
N ASP A 909 -23.14 49.35 -20.07
CA ASP A 909 -23.55 50.76 -20.18
C ASP A 909 -22.83 51.48 -21.34
N LEU A 910 -21.53 51.26 -21.52
CA LEU A 910 -20.77 51.82 -22.65
C LEU A 910 -21.29 51.29 -23.99
N ARG A 911 -21.65 50.01 -24.09
CA ARG A 911 -22.32 49.45 -25.28
C ARG A 911 -23.67 50.12 -25.53
N LEU A 912 -24.48 50.33 -24.49
CA LEU A 912 -25.77 51.00 -24.62
C LEU A 912 -25.62 52.46 -25.05
N ALA A 913 -24.56 53.14 -24.59
CA ALA A 913 -24.21 54.49 -25.03
C ALA A 913 -23.73 54.53 -26.48
N LEU A 914 -22.87 53.59 -26.89
CA LEU A 914 -22.41 53.45 -28.28
C LEU A 914 -23.57 53.14 -29.23
N GLN A 915 -24.47 52.22 -28.88
CA GLN A 915 -25.62 51.91 -29.72
C GLN A 915 -26.58 53.10 -29.84
N ARG A 916 -26.80 53.88 -28.78
CA ARG A 916 -27.55 55.15 -28.88
C ARG A 916 -26.89 56.18 -29.79
N ILE A 917 -25.55 56.18 -29.90
CA ILE A 917 -24.83 57.04 -30.84
C ILE A 917 -25.04 56.53 -32.27
N ASP A 918 -25.00 55.21 -32.48
CA ASP A 918 -25.25 54.54 -33.78
C ASP A 918 -26.69 54.76 -34.26
N ASP A 919 -27.68 54.63 -33.36
CA ASP A 919 -29.09 54.93 -33.59
C ASP A 919 -29.29 56.42 -33.97
N LEU A 920 -28.61 57.35 -33.28
CA LEU A 920 -28.66 58.78 -33.57
C LEU A 920 -27.95 59.14 -34.88
N GLN A 921 -26.82 58.50 -35.20
CA GLN A 921 -26.13 58.69 -36.49
C GLN A 921 -26.98 58.16 -37.64
N SER A 922 -27.63 57.00 -37.46
CA SER A 922 -28.59 56.43 -38.41
C SER A 922 -29.81 57.35 -38.60
N ALA A 923 -30.32 57.97 -37.55
CA ALA A 923 -31.41 58.96 -37.64
C ALA A 923 -30.98 60.22 -38.41
N ILE A 924 -29.78 60.75 -38.14
CA ILE A 924 -29.23 61.91 -38.86
C ILE A 924 -28.96 61.60 -40.33
N GLN A 925 -28.50 60.38 -40.65
CA GLN A 925 -28.36 59.93 -42.04
C GLN A 925 -29.72 59.73 -42.72
N GLY A 926 -30.74 59.23 -42.00
CA GLY A 926 -32.11 59.14 -42.50
C GLY A 926 -32.79 60.49 -42.75
N GLU A 927 -32.40 61.56 -42.03
CA GLU A 927 -32.81 62.93 -42.35
C GLU A 927 -32.02 63.51 -43.54
N LEU A 928 -30.74 63.17 -43.70
CA LEU A 928 -29.91 63.56 -44.85
C LEU A 928 -30.36 62.90 -46.18
N ASP A 929 -30.74 61.63 -46.16
CA ASP A 929 -31.26 60.90 -47.32
C ASP A 929 -32.64 61.41 -47.80
N LEU A 930 -33.32 62.25 -47.01
CA LEU A 930 -34.60 62.88 -47.38
C LEU A 930 -34.45 64.27 -48.03
N ASP A 931 -33.32 64.96 -47.83
CA ASP A 931 -33.08 66.33 -48.37
C ASP A 931 -32.08 66.36 -49.56
N CYS A 932 -31.55 65.22 -49.98
CA CYS A 932 -30.57 65.09 -51.08
C CYS A 932 -31.09 64.28 -52.28
N SER A 933 -32.32 64.57 -52.75
CA SER A 933 -32.93 63.88 -53.92
C SER A 933 -33.43 64.81 -55.05
N GLU A 934 -32.81 65.99 -55.22
CA GLU A 934 -32.93 66.77 -56.46
C GLU A 934 -31.60 67.44 -56.84
N GLU A 935 -31.32 67.51 -58.16
CA GLU A 935 -30.09 68.00 -58.83
C GLU A 935 -28.77 67.22 -58.57
N ALA A 936 -27.79 67.14 -59.47
CA ALA A 936 -27.77 67.05 -60.95
C ALA A 936 -26.35 66.67 -61.43
N THR A 937 -26.21 66.04 -62.61
CA THR A 937 -24.93 65.82 -63.36
C THR A 937 -23.86 64.93 -62.69
N SER A 938 -22.81 64.42 -63.36
CA SER A 938 -22.65 63.75 -64.68
C SER A 938 -21.22 63.18 -64.80
N GLU A 939 -21.00 62.23 -65.73
CA GLU A 939 -19.68 61.74 -66.21
C GLU A 939 -18.85 60.77 -65.32
N ASN A 940 -18.31 59.73 -65.97
CA ASN A 940 -16.94 59.14 -65.89
C ASN A 940 -16.27 58.80 -64.52
N SER A 941 -15.42 57.78 -64.37
CA SER A 941 -15.06 56.59 -65.19
C SER A 941 -14.04 55.73 -64.41
N ASP A 942 -13.99 54.42 -64.68
CA ASP A 942 -12.85 53.48 -64.54
C ASP A 942 -12.07 53.33 -63.20
N SER A 943 -11.79 52.05 -62.84
CA SER A 943 -10.63 51.54 -62.07
C SER A 943 -10.39 51.99 -60.60
N ASP A 944 -9.90 51.14 -59.68
CA ASP A 944 -9.49 49.72 -59.73
C ASP A 944 -10.07 48.95 -58.52
#